data_AF-A0A3M2CJA3-F1
#
_entry.id   AF-A0A3M2CJA3-F1
#
_cell.length_a   1.000
_cell.length_b   1.000
_cell.length_c   1.000
_cell.angle_alpha   90.00
_cell.angle_beta   90.00
_cell.angle_gamma   90.00
#
_symmetry.space_group_name_H-M   'P 1'
#
loop_
_entity.id
_entity.type
_entity.pdbx_description
1 polymer ?
#
loop_
_entity_poly.entity_id
_entity_poly.type
_entity_poly.pdbx_seq_one_letter_code
_entity_poly.pdbx_strand_id
1 'polypeptide(L)'
;MSVGATVPNPIRTASARPSGGSVSLPVLGSASAVRPKARRVGRSRMGRRRAAVFIALHLVFIGHLVHWRLAGRTLSPVEPSEAMYTLERGWVNAGAIFFALALLATLIFGRFVCGWACHLAALQDLCGWMMKKIGVRPKPFRSRLLVWVPLLAGLYMFVWPTFKRVALAPALRAGGFDGALRVIGEPPPFPGFSNHLVTDGFWDTFATWPVAIPFLLICGFATVYFLGAKGFCTYGCPYGGFFAPLEQLAPGRILVDPDKCHQCGHCTAVCTSNVRVHEQVREFGMVADPGCMKCMDCVSVCPNDALRFGFARPAVMKGAPKHAPIRRTYDLTWGEEVALAAFFAVAFVAWRGLYGLIPMLMAIGIAGCSVFVVWKAWRALRDENVRILGAQLTRAGRLRPAGAAFVALAALAVVATAHALTLRVERLRGGMLDARVAVSKADAFAQTPGAIPDAQRDLARRALRHYRRALALDLGGWGLADHPEAATRAAWLHAVLGERSEAVALLRRLDDRLGVADARAVDLATLLALDGREEEAVASLREALRLDPDLPAARDTLARALEQRGDLAGAIEVRRAAVHENDPSPARESRARAALAAALMRAGRLGEAVDELERAAALTPADATVLNDLSVALYLAGRRDEAARWMRAAADADPDDPERWRRLGQMLTQMGWSEEAAAAFAEADRLNATER
;
A
#
# COMPACT_ATOMS: atom_id res chain seq x y z
N MET A 1 61.40 65.34 36.53
CA MET A 1 59.95 65.58 36.33
C MET A 1 59.45 64.51 35.37
N SER A 2 59.17 63.30 35.85
CA SER A 2 57.93 62.84 36.49
C SER A 2 56.84 62.44 35.48
N VAL A 3 56.72 61.11 35.31
CA VAL A 3 55.48 60.31 35.25
C VAL A 3 54.58 60.54 34.01
N GLY A 4 54.34 59.61 33.07
CA GLY A 4 54.40 58.15 33.10
C GLY A 4 53.01 57.55 33.27
N ALA A 5 52.45 56.94 32.21
CA ALA A 5 51.57 55.76 32.29
C ALA A 5 51.15 55.30 30.88
N THR A 6 51.88 54.30 30.38
CA THR A 6 51.40 53.32 29.41
C THR A 6 50.79 52.12 30.14
N VAL A 7 50.08 51.28 29.37
CA VAL A 7 49.73 49.85 29.63
C VAL A 7 48.41 49.62 30.39
N PRO A 8 47.64 48.50 30.24
CA PRO A 8 47.69 47.35 29.31
C PRO A 8 46.36 46.97 28.62
N ASN A 9 46.45 46.07 27.64
CA ASN A 9 45.44 45.04 27.35
C ASN A 9 45.49 43.94 28.43
N PRO A 10 44.37 43.52 29.04
CA PRO A 10 44.33 42.19 29.63
C PRO A 10 43.09 41.36 29.22
N ILE A 11 43.40 40.16 28.72
CA ILE A 11 42.95 38.87 29.27
C ILE A 11 41.45 38.53 29.17
N ARG A 12 41.20 37.44 28.41
CA ARG A 12 40.14 36.45 28.58
C ARG A 12 39.59 36.40 30.02
N THR A 13 38.29 36.67 30.19
CA THR A 13 37.53 36.14 31.32
C THR A 13 36.30 35.40 30.82
N ALA A 14 36.11 34.22 31.41
CA ALA A 14 35.05 33.28 31.13
C ALA A 14 33.73 33.71 31.79
N SER A 15 32.64 33.21 31.18
CA SER A 15 31.34 32.90 31.79
C SER A 15 30.60 33.97 32.60
N ALA A 16 29.50 34.46 32.03
CA ALA A 16 28.18 34.41 32.69
C ALA A 16 27.09 34.54 31.62
N ARG A 17 26.37 33.44 31.34
CA ARG A 17 25.09 33.50 30.62
C ARG A 17 24.05 34.12 31.55
N PRO A 18 23.29 35.16 31.15
CA PRO A 18 22.14 35.56 31.94
C PRO A 18 21.04 34.50 31.78
N SER A 19 20.61 34.00 32.93
CA SER A 19 19.43 33.20 33.15
C SER A 19 18.15 34.02 32.90
N GLY A 20 17.11 33.34 32.42
CA GLY A 20 15.74 33.88 32.40
C GLY A 20 15.37 34.67 31.15
N GLY A 21 14.85 33.96 30.14
CA GLY A 21 14.21 34.58 29.00
C GLY A 21 13.21 33.63 28.36
N SER A 22 11.93 33.79 28.69
CA SER A 22 10.84 33.27 27.88
C SER A 22 11.05 33.75 26.45
N VAL A 23 11.15 32.83 25.49
CA VAL A 23 11.20 33.17 24.05
C VAL A 23 9.89 33.86 23.67
N SER A 24 9.88 35.18 23.78
CA SER A 24 8.90 36.07 23.19
C SER A 24 9.22 36.18 21.70
N LEU A 25 8.18 36.10 20.86
CA LEU A 25 8.28 36.38 19.44
C LEU A 25 8.94 37.77 19.24
N PRO A 26 9.79 37.97 18.22
CA PRO A 26 10.35 39.29 17.95
C PRO A 26 9.21 40.21 17.51
N VAL A 27 8.72 41.01 18.46
CA VAL A 27 7.85 42.15 18.17
C VAL A 27 8.76 43.22 17.58
N LEU A 28 8.52 43.57 16.32
CA LEU A 28 9.22 44.65 15.62
C LEU A 28 9.12 45.95 16.44
N GLY A 29 10.21 46.71 16.42
CA GLY A 29 10.45 47.89 17.24
C GLY A 29 9.33 48.94 17.19
N SER A 30 9.17 49.57 18.35
CA SER A 30 8.20 50.59 18.73
C SER A 30 8.24 51.85 17.86
N ALA A 31 7.12 52.16 17.21
CA ALA A 31 6.67 53.52 16.94
C ALA A 31 5.13 53.53 16.79
N SER A 32 4.44 53.61 17.92
CA SER A 32 3.05 54.10 18.12
C SER A 32 2.47 53.41 19.36
N ALA A 33 2.38 54.17 20.44
CA ALA A 33 1.79 53.75 21.71
C ALA A 33 0.25 53.72 21.59
N VAL A 34 -0.27 52.70 20.92
CA VAL A 34 -1.61 52.17 21.19
C VAL A 34 -1.40 50.68 21.38
N ARG A 35 -1.41 50.18 22.62
CA ARG A 35 -1.51 48.72 22.85
C ARG A 35 -2.91 48.32 22.34
N PRO A 36 -3.04 47.65 21.17
CA PRO A 36 -4.36 47.16 20.80
C PRO A 36 -4.71 46.09 21.84
N LYS A 37 -5.90 46.18 22.46
CA LYS A 37 -6.46 45.05 23.25
C LYS A 37 -6.18 43.79 22.46
N ALA A 38 -5.42 42.85 23.03
CA ALA A 38 -5.03 41.62 22.35
C ALA A 38 -6.29 40.89 21.89
N ARG A 39 -6.71 41.14 20.64
CA ARG A 39 -7.90 40.54 20.05
C ARG A 39 -7.63 39.05 20.04
N ARG A 40 -8.37 38.29 20.87
CA ARG A 40 -8.27 36.82 20.88
C ARG A 40 -8.43 36.31 19.45
N VAL A 41 -7.54 35.41 19.03
CA VAL A 41 -7.62 34.79 17.71
C VAL A 41 -8.98 34.12 17.57
N GLY A 42 -9.77 34.56 16.59
CA GLY A 42 -11.10 34.03 16.32
C GLY A 42 -11.05 32.56 15.88
N ARG A 43 -12.16 31.83 16.06
CA ARG A 43 -12.29 30.47 15.52
C ARG A 43 -12.61 30.55 14.03
N SER A 44 -11.93 29.72 13.22
CA SER A 44 -12.23 29.59 11.80
C SER A 44 -13.65 29.06 11.59
N ARG A 45 -14.43 29.73 10.73
CA ARG A 45 -15.73 29.25 10.26
C ARG A 45 -15.58 28.14 9.22
N MET A 46 -14.45 28.10 8.51
CA MET A 46 -14.16 27.05 7.52
C MET A 46 -14.03 25.67 8.16
N GLY A 47 -13.57 25.58 9.42
CA GLY A 47 -13.48 24.30 10.12
C GLY A 47 -14.81 23.52 10.15
N ARG A 48 -15.94 24.20 10.38
CA ARG A 48 -17.28 23.56 10.38
C ARG A 48 -17.72 23.16 8.97
N ARG A 49 -17.48 24.01 7.98
CA ARG A 49 -17.82 23.71 6.57
C ARG A 49 -17.03 22.52 6.05
N ARG A 50 -15.72 22.48 6.35
CA ARG A 50 -14.85 21.35 6.00
C ARG A 50 -15.29 20.06 6.68
N ALA A 51 -15.66 20.12 7.97
CA ALA A 51 -16.21 18.95 8.65
C ALA A 51 -17.48 18.42 7.95
N ALA A 52 -18.41 19.29 7.53
CA ALA A 52 -19.60 18.89 6.79
C ALA A 52 -19.25 18.24 5.44
N VAL A 53 -18.30 18.82 4.68
CA VAL A 53 -17.82 18.22 3.41
C VAL A 53 -17.19 16.85 3.64
N PHE A 54 -16.37 16.71 4.68
CA PHE A 54 -15.78 15.41 5.02
C PHE A 54 -16.82 14.38 5.45
N ILE A 55 -17.85 14.76 6.22
CA ILE A 55 -18.94 13.86 6.58
C ILE A 55 -19.69 13.41 5.32
N ALA A 56 -20.04 14.34 4.42
CA ALA A 56 -20.68 14.02 3.15
C ALA A 56 -19.84 13.04 2.30
N LEU A 57 -18.53 13.23 2.24
CA LEU A 57 -17.61 12.32 1.55
C LEU A 57 -17.66 10.89 2.13
N HIS A 58 -17.67 10.75 3.46
CA HIS A 58 -17.76 9.42 4.08
C HIS A 58 -19.14 8.78 3.87
N LEU A 59 -20.21 9.57 3.80
CA LEU A 59 -21.54 9.06 3.42
C LEU A 59 -21.54 8.54 1.98
N VAL A 60 -20.82 9.17 1.06
CA VAL A 60 -20.62 8.65 -0.31
C VAL A 60 -19.87 7.32 -0.29
N PHE A 61 -18.84 7.16 0.54
CA PHE A 61 -18.13 5.89 0.68
C PHE A 61 -19.03 4.77 1.22
N ILE A 62 -19.85 5.07 2.23
CA ILE A 62 -20.83 4.14 2.77
C ILE A 62 -21.86 3.79 1.69
N GLY A 63 -22.36 4.77 0.94
CA GLY A 63 -23.29 4.54 -0.17
C GLY A 63 -22.69 3.65 -1.26
N HIS A 64 -21.41 3.84 -1.59
CA HIS A 64 -20.70 3.00 -2.56
C HIS A 64 -20.54 1.55 -2.05
N LEU A 65 -20.24 1.37 -0.76
CA LEU A 65 -20.15 0.04 -0.15
C LEU A 65 -21.51 -0.66 -0.11
N VAL A 66 -22.58 0.07 0.23
CA VAL A 66 -23.96 -0.45 0.20
C VAL A 66 -24.35 -0.84 -1.23
N HIS A 67 -24.02 -0.02 -2.22
CA HIS A 67 -24.25 -0.35 -3.63
C HIS A 67 -23.57 -1.66 -4.02
N TRP A 68 -22.28 -1.84 -3.71
CA TRP A 68 -21.58 -3.10 -3.97
C TRP A 68 -22.25 -4.29 -3.28
N ARG A 69 -22.61 -4.14 -1.99
CA ARG A 69 -23.23 -5.22 -1.22
C ARG A 69 -24.57 -5.69 -1.79
N LEU A 70 -25.28 -4.80 -2.50
CA LEU A 70 -26.57 -5.07 -3.15
C LEU A 70 -26.41 -5.55 -4.60
N ALA A 71 -25.47 -4.96 -5.36
CA ALA A 71 -25.32 -5.21 -6.79
C ALA A 71 -24.33 -6.34 -7.12
N GLY A 72 -23.50 -6.77 -6.17
CA GLY A 72 -22.45 -7.78 -6.38
C GLY A 72 -21.23 -7.30 -7.18
N ARG A 73 -21.39 -6.20 -7.92
CA ARG A 73 -20.36 -5.54 -8.72
C ARG A 73 -20.42 -4.03 -8.51
N THR A 74 -19.27 -3.37 -8.49
CA THR A 74 -19.24 -1.91 -8.33
C THR A 74 -18.02 -1.28 -9.01
N LEU A 75 -17.95 0.04 -9.05
CA LEU A 75 -16.74 0.73 -9.49
C LEU A 75 -15.54 0.32 -8.63
N SER A 76 -14.41 0.04 -9.28
CA SER A 76 -13.12 -0.18 -8.61
C SER A 76 -12.83 0.94 -7.59
N PRO A 77 -12.03 0.68 -6.54
CA PRO A 77 -11.74 1.68 -5.51
C PRO A 77 -11.33 3.03 -6.08
N VAL A 78 -11.98 4.10 -5.61
CA VAL A 78 -11.70 5.48 -6.04
C VAL A 78 -10.62 6.06 -5.15
N GLU A 79 -9.43 5.47 -5.22
CA GLU A 79 -8.26 5.91 -4.48
C GLU A 79 -7.05 6.12 -5.40
N PRO A 80 -6.20 7.12 -5.14
CA PRO A 80 -5.04 7.37 -6.00
C PRO A 80 -4.00 6.24 -6.05
N SER A 81 -3.95 5.35 -5.05
CA SER A 81 -3.04 4.20 -5.03
C SER A 81 -3.36 3.19 -6.12
N GLU A 82 -4.62 3.09 -6.56
CA GLU A 82 -5.05 2.21 -7.64
C GLU A 82 -4.38 2.55 -8.99
N ALA A 83 -3.92 3.79 -9.17
CA ALA A 83 -3.11 4.17 -10.32
C ALA A 83 -1.81 3.36 -10.42
N MET A 84 -1.31 2.79 -9.31
CA MET A 84 -0.15 1.90 -9.33
C MET A 84 -0.43 0.63 -10.14
N TYR A 85 -1.63 0.05 -10.05
CA TYR A 85 -1.99 -1.13 -10.87
C TYR A 85 -2.06 -0.77 -12.36
N THR A 86 -2.48 0.43 -12.70
CA THR A 86 -2.41 0.92 -14.09
C THR A 86 -0.97 0.99 -14.58
N LEU A 87 -0.04 1.48 -13.75
CA LEU A 87 1.36 1.62 -14.11
C LEU A 87 2.11 0.27 -14.14
N GLU A 88 1.79 -0.64 -13.23
CA GLU A 88 2.44 -1.96 -13.09
C GLU A 88 1.85 -3.02 -14.01
N ARG A 89 0.51 -3.12 -14.06
CA ARG A 89 -0.23 -4.21 -14.72
C ARG A 89 -1.03 -3.76 -15.94
N GLY A 90 -1.19 -2.47 -16.16
CA GLY A 90 -1.94 -1.91 -17.31
C GLY A 90 -3.44 -1.79 -17.06
N TRP A 91 -3.89 -2.00 -15.83
CA TRP A 91 -5.30 -1.97 -15.48
C TRP A 91 -5.82 -0.53 -15.39
N VAL A 92 -6.65 -0.11 -16.33
CA VAL A 92 -7.32 1.20 -16.27
C VAL A 92 -8.53 1.09 -15.35
N ASN A 93 -8.43 1.69 -14.16
CA ASN A 93 -9.44 1.63 -13.11
C ASN A 93 -9.92 3.05 -12.70
N ALA A 94 -10.97 3.12 -11.89
CA ALA A 94 -11.59 4.37 -11.47
C ALA A 94 -10.64 5.24 -10.62
N GLY A 95 -9.78 4.62 -9.82
CA GLY A 95 -8.77 5.33 -9.02
C GLY A 95 -7.71 6.02 -9.86
N ALA A 96 -7.29 5.45 -11.00
CA ALA A 96 -6.39 6.09 -11.95
C ALA A 96 -7.01 7.34 -12.60
N ILE A 97 -8.28 7.24 -13.00
CA ILE A 97 -9.05 8.38 -13.54
C ILE A 97 -9.16 9.47 -12.47
N PHE A 98 -9.55 9.10 -11.24
CA PHE A 98 -9.62 10.03 -10.12
C PHE A 98 -8.28 10.70 -9.83
N PHE A 99 -7.17 9.96 -9.89
CA PHE A 99 -5.84 10.52 -9.69
C PHE A 99 -5.48 11.54 -10.78
N ALA A 100 -5.73 11.23 -12.05
CA ALA A 100 -5.54 12.18 -13.16
C ALA A 100 -6.37 13.46 -12.96
N LEU A 101 -7.65 13.33 -12.60
CA LEU A 101 -8.51 14.47 -12.29
C LEU A 101 -7.99 15.27 -11.08
N ALA A 102 -7.48 14.60 -10.05
CA ALA A 102 -6.88 15.26 -8.89
C ALA A 102 -5.58 16.01 -9.24
N LEU A 103 -4.77 15.49 -10.18
CA LEU A 103 -3.57 16.18 -10.70
C LEU A 103 -3.96 17.44 -11.47
N LEU A 104 -4.95 17.34 -12.36
CA LEU A 104 -5.48 18.48 -13.12
C LEU A 104 -6.09 19.54 -12.19
N ALA A 105 -6.91 19.13 -11.23
CA ALA A 105 -7.46 20.02 -10.22
C ALA A 105 -6.33 20.68 -9.40
N THR A 106 -5.25 19.96 -9.11
CA THR A 106 -4.08 20.50 -8.41
C THR A 106 -3.33 21.51 -9.25
N LEU A 107 -3.24 21.32 -10.56
CA LEU A 107 -2.59 22.28 -11.46
C LEU A 107 -3.34 23.61 -11.55
N ILE A 108 -4.65 23.62 -11.31
CA ILE A 108 -5.48 24.83 -11.39
C ILE A 108 -5.66 25.46 -10.00
N PHE A 109 -6.18 24.68 -9.05
CA PHE A 109 -6.57 25.15 -7.73
C PHE A 109 -5.51 24.89 -6.67
N GLY A 110 -4.37 24.29 -7.03
CA GLY A 110 -3.38 23.82 -6.07
C GLY A 110 -3.88 22.64 -5.23
N ARG A 111 -3.26 22.38 -4.08
CA ARG A 111 -3.58 21.26 -3.16
C ARG A 111 -4.94 21.35 -2.44
N PHE A 112 -5.95 21.93 -3.08
CA PHE A 112 -7.33 22.05 -2.63
C PHE A 112 -7.96 20.69 -2.30
N VAL A 113 -7.71 19.66 -3.12
CA VAL A 113 -8.19 18.28 -2.88
C VAL A 113 -7.72 17.78 -1.51
N CYS A 114 -6.46 18.05 -1.12
CA CYS A 114 -5.94 17.71 0.21
C CYS A 114 -6.67 18.44 1.36
N GLY A 115 -7.16 19.65 1.12
CA GLY A 115 -7.86 20.46 2.12
C GLY A 115 -9.34 20.11 2.32
N TRP A 116 -10.00 19.56 1.29
CA TRP A 116 -11.45 19.45 1.21
C TRP A 116 -12.00 18.07 0.86
N ALA A 117 -11.25 17.20 0.17
CA ALA A 117 -11.72 15.89 -0.28
C ALA A 117 -10.85 14.71 0.22
N CYS A 118 -9.77 14.98 0.94
CA CYS A 118 -8.90 13.92 1.46
C CYS A 118 -9.43 13.34 2.78
N HIS A 119 -9.81 12.07 2.77
CA HIS A 119 -10.27 11.34 3.95
C HIS A 119 -9.18 11.26 5.05
N LEU A 120 -7.90 11.16 4.67
CA LEU A 120 -6.81 11.15 5.65
C LEU A 120 -6.63 12.52 6.33
N ALA A 121 -6.82 13.62 5.60
CA ALA A 121 -6.83 14.96 6.19
C ALA A 121 -8.04 15.15 7.14
N ALA A 122 -9.19 14.56 6.81
CA ALA A 122 -10.34 14.51 7.69
C ALA A 122 -10.03 13.78 9.00
N LEU A 123 -9.34 12.63 8.92
CA LEU A 123 -8.88 11.88 10.09
C LEU A 123 -7.94 12.73 10.97
N GLN A 124 -6.94 13.39 10.38
CA GLN A 124 -6.01 14.21 11.17
C GLN A 124 -6.69 15.42 11.83
N ASP A 125 -7.63 16.06 11.13
CA ASP A 125 -8.41 17.16 11.69
C ASP A 125 -9.33 16.69 12.84
N LEU A 126 -9.94 15.51 12.71
CA LEU A 126 -10.73 14.87 13.77
C LEU A 126 -9.86 14.57 15.00
N CYS A 127 -8.72 13.91 14.82
CA CYS A 127 -7.76 13.62 15.89
C CYS A 127 -7.30 14.91 16.58
N GLY A 128 -6.95 15.94 15.79
CA GLY A 128 -6.54 17.25 16.32
C GLY A 128 -7.65 17.97 17.09
N TRP A 129 -8.90 17.83 16.67
CA TRP A 129 -10.06 18.34 17.40
C TRP A 129 -10.31 17.59 18.71
N MET A 130 -10.22 16.25 18.71
CA MET A 130 -10.35 15.42 19.92
C MET A 130 -9.26 15.77 20.94
N MET A 131 -8.01 15.89 20.50
CA MET A 131 -6.89 16.29 21.36
C MET A 131 -7.10 17.66 22.00
N LYS A 132 -7.60 18.64 21.23
CA LYS A 132 -7.90 19.98 21.76
C LYS A 132 -8.98 19.94 22.85
N LYS A 133 -9.96 19.03 22.75
CA LYS A 133 -10.99 18.85 23.79
C LYS A 133 -10.41 18.35 25.11
N ILE A 134 -9.42 17.45 25.06
CA ILE A 134 -8.72 16.94 26.26
C ILE A 134 -7.55 17.83 26.70
N GLY A 135 -7.45 19.06 26.19
CA GLY A 135 -6.43 20.04 26.59
C GLY A 135 -5.07 19.92 25.89
N VAL A 136 -4.88 18.95 24.99
CA VAL A 136 -3.64 18.77 24.24
C VAL A 136 -3.63 19.67 23.01
N ARG A 137 -2.58 20.48 22.86
CA ARG A 137 -2.37 21.37 21.71
C ARG A 137 -1.09 21.00 20.96
N PRO A 138 -1.18 20.10 19.97
CA PRO A 138 -0.01 19.65 19.24
C PRO A 138 0.74 20.81 18.60
N LYS A 139 2.07 20.79 18.70
CA LYS A 139 2.95 21.78 18.10
C LYS A 139 3.54 21.21 16.81
N PRO A 140 3.68 22.02 15.76
CA PRO A 140 4.32 21.55 14.54
C PRO A 140 5.80 21.25 14.79
N PHE A 141 6.22 20.07 14.38
CA PHE A 141 7.64 19.71 14.28
C PHE A 141 8.19 20.22 12.95
N ARG A 142 9.42 20.77 12.92
CA ARG A 142 10.04 21.40 11.74
C ARG A 142 11.42 20.83 11.46
N SER A 143 11.49 19.92 10.49
CA SER A 143 12.74 19.35 9.96
C SER A 143 12.98 19.78 8.51
N ARG A 144 14.26 19.98 8.16
CA ARG A 144 14.72 20.30 6.80
C ARG A 144 14.76 19.07 5.90
N LEU A 145 15.10 17.91 6.44
CA LEU A 145 15.29 16.68 5.65
C LEU A 145 14.00 15.86 5.57
N LEU A 146 13.26 15.71 6.67
CA LEU A 146 12.06 14.85 6.67
C LEU A 146 10.94 15.38 5.75
N VAL A 147 10.94 16.67 5.41
CA VAL A 147 9.96 17.25 4.46
C VAL A 147 10.06 16.66 3.05
N TRP A 148 11.18 16.01 2.71
CA TRP A 148 11.39 15.35 1.41
C TRP A 148 10.84 13.93 1.37
N VAL A 149 10.57 13.30 2.52
CA VAL A 149 10.04 11.92 2.60
C VAL A 149 8.77 11.73 1.76
N PRO A 150 7.75 12.62 1.80
CA PRO A 150 6.60 12.54 0.92
C PRO A 150 6.94 12.48 -0.56
N LEU A 151 7.90 13.29 -1.02
CA LEU A 151 8.27 13.33 -2.44
C LEU A 151 8.96 12.03 -2.83
N LEU A 152 9.91 11.55 -2.03
CA LEU A 152 10.59 10.29 -2.27
C LEU A 152 9.60 9.11 -2.30
N ALA A 153 8.64 9.07 -1.37
CA ALA A 153 7.58 8.07 -1.35
C ALA A 153 6.66 8.18 -2.58
N GLY A 154 6.32 9.39 -3.01
CA GLY A 154 5.55 9.61 -4.24
C GLY A 154 6.28 9.17 -5.51
N LEU A 155 7.58 9.47 -5.63
CA LEU A 155 8.42 9.00 -6.73
C LEU A 155 8.52 7.47 -6.72
N TYR A 156 8.68 6.87 -5.54
CA TYR A 156 8.67 5.41 -5.38
C TYR A 156 7.34 4.76 -5.79
N MET A 157 6.19 5.41 -5.52
CA MET A 157 4.89 4.84 -5.90
C MET A 157 4.55 5.04 -7.38
N PHE A 158 4.79 6.23 -7.94
CA PHE A 158 4.24 6.60 -9.25
C PHE A 158 5.28 6.66 -10.37
N VAL A 159 6.57 6.77 -10.06
CA VAL A 159 7.62 6.88 -11.08
C VAL A 159 8.45 5.61 -11.16
N TRP A 160 8.74 5.00 -10.02
CA TRP A 160 9.58 3.79 -9.94
C TRP A 160 9.05 2.59 -10.73
N PRO A 161 7.74 2.25 -10.73
CA PRO A 161 7.24 1.14 -11.55
C PRO A 161 7.49 1.35 -13.05
N THR A 162 7.20 2.55 -13.55
CA THR A 162 7.43 2.91 -14.96
C THR A 162 8.91 2.95 -15.28
N PHE A 163 9.74 3.50 -14.39
CA PHE A 163 11.19 3.50 -14.55
C PHE A 163 11.77 2.08 -14.63
N LYS A 164 11.31 1.17 -13.75
CA LYS A 164 11.71 -0.24 -13.80
C LYS A 164 11.38 -0.87 -15.15
N ARG A 165 10.18 -0.60 -15.67
CA ARG A 165 9.71 -1.17 -16.94
C ARG A 165 10.44 -0.60 -18.15
N VAL A 166 10.56 0.71 -18.24
CA VAL A 166 11.01 1.42 -19.46
C VAL A 166 12.53 1.53 -19.52
N ALA A 167 13.20 1.76 -18.39
CA ALA A 167 14.65 2.00 -18.36
C ALA A 167 15.42 0.77 -17.84
N LEU A 168 14.99 0.20 -16.71
CA LEU A 168 15.76 -0.84 -16.03
C LEU A 168 15.67 -2.22 -16.71
N ALA A 169 14.48 -2.67 -17.09
CA ALA A 169 14.29 -3.99 -17.69
C ALA A 169 15.05 -4.17 -19.03
N PRO A 170 15.01 -3.21 -19.98
CA PRO A 170 15.80 -3.31 -21.19
C PRO A 170 17.31 -3.28 -20.91
N ALA A 171 17.76 -2.46 -19.95
CA ALA A 171 19.17 -2.37 -19.58
C ALA A 171 19.69 -3.66 -18.91
N LEU A 172 18.87 -4.32 -18.09
CA LEU A 172 19.19 -5.64 -17.52
C LEU A 172 19.29 -6.71 -18.60
N ARG A 173 18.36 -6.73 -19.56
CA ARG A 173 18.39 -7.68 -20.70
C ARG A 173 19.56 -7.43 -21.66
N ALA A 174 19.99 -6.18 -21.79
CA ALA A 174 21.15 -5.80 -22.59
C ALA A 174 22.51 -6.09 -21.89
N GLY A 175 22.51 -6.72 -20.71
CA GLY A 175 23.74 -7.04 -19.97
C GLY A 175 24.41 -5.83 -19.31
N GLY A 176 23.74 -4.68 -19.22
CA GLY A 176 24.35 -3.42 -18.77
C GLY A 176 24.60 -3.29 -17.27
N PHE A 177 24.13 -4.24 -16.44
CA PHE A 177 24.27 -4.17 -14.98
C PHE A 177 24.63 -5.54 -14.38
N ASP A 178 25.91 -5.77 -14.12
CA ASP A 178 26.38 -6.90 -13.31
C ASP A 178 26.30 -6.58 -11.80
N GLY A 179 25.81 -7.52 -11.00
CA GLY A 179 25.85 -7.44 -9.53
C GLY A 179 24.53 -7.01 -8.84
N ALA A 180 24.62 -6.12 -7.85
CA ALA A 180 23.58 -5.85 -6.85
C ALA A 180 22.22 -5.40 -7.43
N LEU A 181 22.18 -4.85 -8.65
CA LEU A 181 20.95 -4.45 -9.32
C LEU A 181 20.09 -5.65 -9.80
N ARG A 182 20.65 -6.86 -9.98
CA ARG A 182 19.84 -8.07 -10.27
C ARG A 182 18.88 -8.44 -9.12
N VAL A 183 19.15 -8.00 -7.89
CA VAL A 183 18.25 -8.17 -6.74
C VAL A 183 16.91 -7.44 -6.94
N ILE A 184 16.87 -6.44 -7.82
CA ILE A 184 15.65 -5.68 -8.13
C ILE A 184 14.66 -6.52 -8.95
N GLY A 185 15.14 -7.59 -9.62
CA GLY A 185 14.36 -8.51 -10.44
C GLY A 185 13.95 -7.91 -11.80
N GLU A 186 13.76 -8.76 -12.82
CA GLU A 186 13.08 -8.33 -14.03
C GLU A 186 11.57 -8.18 -13.74
N PRO A 187 10.95 -7.03 -14.06
CA PRO A 187 9.51 -6.90 -13.98
C PRO A 187 8.85 -7.85 -15.01
N PRO A 188 7.65 -8.39 -14.71
CA PRO A 188 6.90 -9.18 -15.69
C PRO A 188 6.64 -8.36 -16.96
N PRO A 189 6.51 -9.02 -18.13
CA PRO A 189 6.18 -8.33 -19.38
C PRO A 189 4.85 -7.57 -19.23
N PHE A 190 4.79 -6.36 -19.79
CA PHE A 190 3.62 -5.51 -19.69
C PHE A 190 2.53 -5.99 -20.66
N PRO A 191 1.34 -6.39 -20.17
CA PRO A 191 0.32 -7.04 -21.00
C PRO A 191 -0.49 -6.05 -21.87
N GLY A 192 -0.17 -4.76 -21.86
CA GLY A 192 -0.99 -3.71 -22.49
C GLY A 192 -2.01 -3.11 -21.53
N PHE A 193 -2.88 -2.23 -22.03
CA PHE A 193 -3.93 -1.62 -21.21
C PHE A 193 -5.23 -2.44 -21.29
N SER A 194 -5.80 -2.77 -20.14
CA SER A 194 -7.08 -3.47 -20.03
C SER A 194 -8.07 -2.69 -19.15
N ASN A 195 -9.37 -2.86 -19.41
CA ASN A 195 -10.42 -2.18 -18.65
C ASN A 195 -10.71 -2.92 -17.33
N HIS A 196 -10.52 -2.26 -16.20
CA HIS A 196 -10.83 -2.75 -14.86
C HIS A 196 -11.61 -1.71 -14.04
N LEU A 197 -12.51 -0.97 -14.69
CA LEU A 197 -13.33 0.04 -14.03
C LEU A 197 -14.33 -0.54 -13.03
N VAL A 198 -14.72 -1.80 -13.20
CA VAL A 198 -15.69 -2.52 -12.36
C VAL A 198 -15.00 -3.72 -11.71
N THR A 199 -15.33 -3.98 -10.45
CA THR A 199 -14.80 -5.11 -9.68
C THR A 199 -15.92 -5.78 -8.89
N ASP A 200 -15.80 -7.11 -8.75
CA ASP A 200 -16.67 -7.94 -7.91
C ASP A 200 -16.06 -8.11 -6.51
N GLY A 201 -14.73 -8.19 -6.41
CA GLY A 201 -13.97 -8.29 -5.15
C GLY A 201 -13.66 -6.93 -4.51
N PHE A 202 -14.67 -6.10 -4.27
CA PHE A 202 -14.43 -4.77 -3.68
C PHE A 202 -13.91 -4.87 -2.24
N TRP A 203 -14.35 -5.86 -1.47
CA TRP A 203 -13.99 -6.03 -0.06
C TRP A 203 -12.51 -6.35 0.15
N ASP A 204 -11.87 -7.02 -0.82
CA ASP A 204 -10.46 -7.44 -0.75
C ASP A 204 -9.49 -6.25 -0.70
N THR A 205 -9.98 -5.07 -1.05
CA THR A 205 -9.19 -3.82 -1.05
C THR A 205 -9.06 -3.20 0.34
N PHE A 206 -9.92 -3.61 1.29
CA PHE A 206 -9.90 -3.07 2.65
C PHE A 206 -8.86 -3.75 3.53
N ALA A 207 -8.17 -2.94 4.33
CA ALA A 207 -7.26 -3.44 5.33
C ALA A 207 -8.02 -4.16 6.46
N THR A 208 -7.47 -5.28 6.92
CA THR A 208 -8.00 -6.03 8.07
C THR A 208 -7.91 -5.19 9.36
N TRP A 209 -8.73 -5.52 10.37
CA TRP A 209 -8.72 -4.81 11.66
C TRP A 209 -7.35 -4.69 12.34
N PRO A 210 -6.49 -5.74 12.34
CA PRO A 210 -5.14 -5.66 12.88
C PRO A 210 -4.24 -4.62 12.17
N VAL A 211 -4.59 -4.20 10.95
CA VAL A 211 -3.87 -3.17 10.19
C VAL A 211 -4.58 -1.81 10.32
N ALA A 212 -5.91 -1.79 10.17
CA ALA A 212 -6.71 -0.57 10.14
C ALA A 212 -6.66 0.20 11.48
N ILE A 213 -6.75 -0.51 12.62
CA ILE A 213 -6.75 0.14 13.95
C ILE A 213 -5.38 0.77 14.24
N PRO A 214 -4.23 0.06 14.14
CA PRO A 214 -2.92 0.69 14.29
C PRO A 214 -2.67 1.80 13.29
N PHE A 215 -3.13 1.65 12.03
CA PHE A 215 -3.00 2.71 11.03
C PHE A 215 -3.68 4.00 11.49
N LEU A 216 -4.92 3.92 12.00
CA LEU A 216 -5.66 5.06 12.53
C LEU A 216 -4.95 5.68 13.74
N LEU A 217 -4.45 4.86 14.66
CA LEU A 217 -3.72 5.32 15.84
C LEU A 217 -2.41 6.01 15.46
N ILE A 218 -1.67 5.49 14.48
CA ILE A 218 -0.36 6.01 14.08
C ILE A 218 -0.52 7.23 13.16
N CYS A 219 -1.15 7.05 12.00
CA CYS A 219 -1.30 8.10 10.98
C CYS A 219 -2.33 9.18 11.36
N GLY A 220 -3.21 8.90 12.33
CA GLY A 220 -4.09 9.88 12.97
C GLY A 220 -3.46 10.42 14.27
N PHE A 221 -3.63 9.72 15.38
CA PHE A 221 -3.31 10.26 16.72
C PHE A 221 -1.82 10.49 16.96
N ALA A 222 -0.95 9.50 16.74
CA ALA A 222 0.47 9.62 17.08
C ALA A 222 1.16 10.71 16.24
N THR A 223 0.94 10.70 14.93
CA THR A 223 1.51 11.74 14.05
C THR A 223 0.94 13.12 14.35
N VAL A 224 -0.35 13.24 14.68
CA VAL A 224 -0.92 14.53 15.09
C VAL A 224 -0.29 15.01 16.39
N TYR A 225 -0.10 14.12 17.37
CA TYR A 225 0.48 14.43 18.68
C TYR A 225 1.95 14.87 18.56
N PHE A 226 2.78 14.10 17.87
CA PHE A 226 4.23 14.32 17.79
C PHE A 226 4.64 15.31 16.70
N LEU A 227 4.01 15.27 15.53
CA LEU A 227 4.43 16.03 14.35
C LEU A 227 3.54 17.26 14.07
N GLY A 228 2.38 17.37 14.72
CA GLY A 228 1.44 18.49 14.63
C GLY A 228 0.16 18.16 13.86
N ALA A 229 -0.80 19.09 13.83
CA ALA A 229 -2.18 18.86 13.34
C ALA A 229 -2.31 18.21 11.95
N LYS A 230 -1.34 18.42 11.05
CA LYS A 230 -1.27 17.77 9.73
C LYS A 230 0.09 17.13 9.49
N GLY A 231 0.63 16.52 10.55
CA GLY A 231 1.97 15.96 10.57
C GLY A 231 2.20 14.88 9.53
N PHE A 232 1.23 13.97 9.35
CA PHE A 232 1.32 12.93 8.32
C PHE A 232 1.22 13.52 6.92
N CYS A 233 0.31 14.47 6.68
CA CYS A 233 0.23 15.15 5.39
C CYS A 233 1.50 15.96 5.04
N THR A 234 2.31 16.33 6.04
CA THR A 234 3.57 17.08 5.88
C THR A 234 4.77 16.16 5.69
N TYR A 235 4.82 15.03 6.39
CA TYR A 235 6.02 14.17 6.47
C TYR A 235 5.84 12.75 5.93
N GLY A 236 4.61 12.31 5.64
CA GLY A 236 4.35 10.93 5.24
C GLY A 236 3.44 10.69 4.06
N CYS A 237 2.62 11.66 3.64
CA CYS A 237 1.66 11.47 2.55
C CYS A 237 2.33 11.53 1.16
N PRO A 238 2.46 10.42 0.41
CA PRO A 238 3.14 10.40 -0.89
C PRO A 238 2.44 11.27 -1.93
N TYR A 239 1.11 11.29 -1.92
CA TYR A 239 0.30 12.17 -2.78
C TYR A 239 0.62 13.63 -2.50
N GLY A 240 0.86 13.97 -1.25
CA GLY A 240 1.22 15.31 -0.85
C GLY A 240 2.58 15.77 -1.38
N GLY A 241 3.55 14.86 -1.42
CA GLY A 241 4.86 15.10 -2.04
C GLY A 241 4.75 15.23 -3.55
N PHE A 242 3.99 14.35 -4.20
CA PHE A 242 3.79 14.38 -5.65
C PHE A 242 3.00 15.62 -6.13
N PHE A 243 2.05 16.10 -5.33
CA PHE A 243 1.30 17.33 -5.62
C PHE A 243 2.08 18.62 -5.30
N ALA A 244 3.18 18.56 -4.56
CA ALA A 244 3.93 19.76 -4.15
C ALA A 244 4.61 20.50 -5.31
N PRO A 245 5.20 19.84 -6.33
CA PRO A 245 5.66 20.52 -7.54
C PRO A 245 4.51 21.17 -8.33
N LEU A 246 3.39 20.46 -8.50
CA LEU A 246 2.20 20.97 -9.21
C LEU A 246 1.59 22.18 -8.50
N GLU A 247 1.58 22.16 -7.16
CA GLU A 247 1.19 23.29 -6.33
C GLU A 247 2.02 24.54 -6.63
N GLN A 248 3.30 24.41 -6.96
CA GLN A 248 4.14 25.57 -7.28
C GLN A 248 3.81 26.13 -8.68
N LEU A 249 3.28 25.30 -9.57
CA LEU A 249 2.79 25.70 -10.89
C LEU A 249 1.37 26.27 -10.85
N ALA A 250 0.59 25.95 -9.82
CA ALA A 250 -0.82 26.32 -9.77
C ALA A 250 -1.05 27.85 -9.64
N PRO A 251 -2.01 28.43 -10.40
CA PRO A 251 -2.39 29.84 -10.27
C PRO A 251 -3.29 30.12 -9.07
N GLY A 252 -4.07 29.13 -8.60
CA GLY A 252 -4.91 29.28 -7.40
C GLY A 252 -4.09 29.47 -6.12
N ARG A 253 -4.21 30.63 -5.47
CA ARG A 253 -3.38 31.06 -4.33
C ARG A 253 -4.22 31.74 -3.25
N ILE A 254 -3.63 31.84 -2.05
CA ILE A 254 -4.12 32.77 -1.03
C ILE A 254 -3.37 34.10 -1.23
N LEU A 255 -4.11 35.13 -1.61
CA LEU A 255 -3.62 36.47 -1.91
C LEU A 255 -3.81 37.38 -0.71
N VAL A 256 -2.93 38.37 -0.57
CA VAL A 256 -3.06 39.43 0.42
C VAL A 256 -3.33 40.77 -0.26
N ASP A 257 -4.25 41.53 0.31
CA ASP A 257 -4.41 42.96 0.08
C ASP A 257 -3.41 43.70 1.00
N PRO A 258 -2.34 44.30 0.46
CA PRO A 258 -1.28 44.91 1.26
C PRO A 258 -1.79 46.07 2.10
N ASP A 259 -2.81 46.79 1.63
CA ASP A 259 -3.33 47.99 2.31
C ASP A 259 -4.14 47.61 3.56
N LYS A 260 -4.74 46.41 3.56
CA LYS A 260 -5.54 45.89 4.69
C LYS A 260 -4.72 45.04 5.67
N CYS A 261 -3.51 44.62 5.31
CA CYS A 261 -2.74 43.64 6.09
C CYS A 261 -1.79 44.30 7.10
N HIS A 262 -2.14 44.25 8.39
CA HIS A 262 -1.29 44.77 9.47
C HIS A 262 -0.31 43.74 10.08
N GLN A 263 -0.01 42.64 9.39
CA GLN A 263 0.95 41.62 9.86
C GLN A 263 0.70 41.06 11.28
N CYS A 264 -0.57 40.98 11.71
CA CYS A 264 -0.95 40.55 13.08
C CYS A 264 -0.69 39.07 13.41
N GLY A 265 -0.37 38.23 12.42
CA GLY A 265 -0.04 36.80 12.64
C GLY A 265 -1.21 35.85 12.92
N HIS A 266 -2.46 36.33 13.01
CA HIS A 266 -3.65 35.49 13.27
C HIS A 266 -3.79 34.34 12.26
N CYS A 267 -3.49 34.61 11.00
CA CYS A 267 -3.52 33.64 9.91
C CYS A 267 -2.54 32.47 10.11
N THR A 268 -1.37 32.73 10.71
CA THR A 268 -0.38 31.69 11.03
C THR A 268 -0.76 30.94 12.29
N ALA A 269 -1.30 31.63 13.30
CA ALA A 269 -1.73 31.01 14.54
C ALA A 269 -2.83 29.94 14.34
N VAL A 270 -3.70 30.12 13.34
CA VAL A 270 -4.75 29.14 13.00
C VAL A 270 -4.31 28.08 11.98
N CYS A 271 -3.16 28.26 11.32
CA CYS A 271 -2.79 27.42 10.18
C CYS A 271 -2.50 25.97 10.61
N THR A 272 -3.36 25.04 10.21
CA THR A 272 -3.21 23.60 10.48
C THR A 272 -2.18 22.92 9.58
N SER A 273 -1.87 23.51 8.41
CA SER A 273 -0.88 23.02 7.44
C SER A 273 0.57 23.42 7.77
N ASN A 274 0.84 23.94 8.98
CA ASN A 274 2.17 24.39 9.42
C ASN A 274 2.81 25.52 8.56
N VAL A 275 2.02 26.21 7.74
CA VAL A 275 2.49 27.32 6.92
C VAL A 275 2.55 28.60 7.73
N ARG A 276 3.68 29.31 7.66
CA ARG A 276 3.83 30.64 8.24
C ARG A 276 3.24 31.71 7.32
N VAL A 277 1.91 31.71 7.23
CA VAL A 277 1.13 32.58 6.33
C VAL A 277 1.55 34.05 6.39
N HIS A 278 1.74 34.64 7.58
CA HIS A 278 2.13 36.06 7.71
C HIS A 278 3.50 36.36 7.07
N GLU A 279 4.50 35.50 7.30
CA GLU A 279 5.83 35.61 6.67
C GLU A 279 5.71 35.50 5.14
N GLN A 280 4.94 34.51 4.67
CA GLN A 280 4.74 34.28 3.24
C GLN A 280 4.08 35.46 2.52
N VAL A 281 3.03 36.02 3.10
CA VAL A 281 2.34 37.17 2.49
C VAL A 281 3.17 38.45 2.56
N ARG A 282 4.02 38.61 3.58
CA ARG A 282 4.97 39.74 3.66
C ARG A 282 6.07 39.64 2.61
N GLU A 283 6.67 38.47 2.46
CA GLU A 283 7.80 38.24 1.55
C GLU A 283 7.34 38.21 0.08
N PHE A 284 6.20 37.58 -0.20
CA PHE A 284 5.79 37.26 -1.58
C PHE A 284 4.47 37.90 -2.01
N GLY A 285 3.72 38.59 -1.13
CA GLY A 285 2.38 39.10 -1.45
C GLY A 285 1.33 38.00 -1.65
N MET A 286 1.67 36.75 -1.33
CA MET A 286 0.79 35.58 -1.43
C MET A 286 1.38 34.41 -0.65
N VAL A 287 0.58 33.39 -0.35
CA VAL A 287 1.08 32.14 0.23
C VAL A 287 1.78 31.30 -0.85
N ALA A 288 3.11 31.25 -0.80
CA ALA A 288 3.96 30.51 -1.74
C ALA A 288 4.23 29.05 -1.34
N ASP A 289 4.06 28.78 -0.05
CA ASP A 289 4.54 27.54 0.56
C ASP A 289 3.84 26.31 -0.04
N PRO A 290 4.59 25.33 -0.59
CA PRO A 290 4.00 24.13 -1.21
C PRO A 290 3.27 23.21 -0.22
N GLY A 291 3.45 23.43 1.09
CA GLY A 291 2.67 22.79 2.16
C GLY A 291 1.25 23.36 2.31
N CYS A 292 0.89 24.45 1.64
CA CYS A 292 -0.44 25.05 1.75
C CYS A 292 -1.52 24.19 1.09
N MET A 293 -2.35 23.53 1.89
CA MET A 293 -3.46 22.68 1.42
C MET A 293 -4.76 23.44 1.14
N LYS A 294 -4.72 24.78 1.17
CA LYS A 294 -5.88 25.63 0.87
C LYS A 294 -7.14 25.21 1.61
N CYS A 295 -7.06 25.15 2.94
CA CYS A 295 -8.23 24.93 3.81
C CYS A 295 -9.00 26.22 4.11
N MET A 296 -8.46 27.38 3.71
CA MET A 296 -9.01 28.73 3.94
C MET A 296 -9.24 29.09 5.41
N ASP A 297 -8.65 28.36 6.37
CA ASP A 297 -8.72 28.73 7.79
C ASP A 297 -8.11 30.11 8.03
N CYS A 298 -6.99 30.43 7.36
CA CYS A 298 -6.33 31.73 7.44
C CYS A 298 -7.19 32.88 6.90
N VAL A 299 -7.95 32.63 5.83
CA VAL A 299 -8.88 33.61 5.23
C VAL A 299 -10.01 33.90 6.20
N SER A 300 -10.64 32.87 6.75
CA SER A 300 -11.80 33.02 7.63
C SER A 300 -11.51 33.68 8.98
N VAL A 301 -10.27 33.68 9.46
CA VAL A 301 -9.91 34.33 10.74
C VAL A 301 -9.26 35.69 10.57
N CYS A 302 -9.05 36.15 9.34
CA CYS A 302 -8.41 37.43 9.08
C CYS A 302 -9.31 38.55 9.64
N PRO A 303 -8.87 39.32 10.65
CA PRO A 303 -9.72 40.34 11.28
C PRO A 303 -9.99 41.56 10.41
N ASN A 304 -9.24 41.71 9.31
CA ASN A 304 -9.29 42.86 8.40
C ASN A 304 -9.75 42.45 6.99
N ASP A 305 -10.15 41.19 6.80
CA ASP A 305 -10.51 40.63 5.48
C ASP A 305 -9.44 40.87 4.39
N ALA A 306 -8.17 40.92 4.80
CA ALA A 306 -7.03 41.17 3.93
C ALA A 306 -6.61 39.94 3.11
N LEU A 307 -7.07 38.74 3.49
CA LEU A 307 -6.72 37.49 2.81
C LEU A 307 -7.89 36.97 2.01
N ARG A 308 -7.65 36.54 0.77
CA ARG A 308 -8.66 35.88 -0.08
C ARG A 308 -8.05 34.75 -0.90
N PHE A 309 -8.86 33.79 -1.31
CA PHE A 309 -8.47 32.85 -2.36
C PHE A 309 -8.72 33.50 -3.72
N GLY A 310 -7.77 33.37 -4.65
CA GLY A 310 -7.88 33.92 -5.99
C GLY A 310 -6.77 33.42 -6.91
N PHE A 311 -6.84 33.81 -8.18
CA PHE A 311 -5.84 33.43 -9.18
C PHE A 311 -4.74 34.50 -9.28
N ALA A 312 -3.49 34.05 -9.26
CA ALA A 312 -2.32 34.89 -9.49
C ALA A 312 -1.25 34.10 -10.24
N ARG A 313 -0.13 34.77 -10.56
CA ARG A 313 1.01 34.12 -11.20
C ARG A 313 1.53 32.94 -10.36
N PRO A 314 1.96 31.83 -10.99
CA PRO A 314 2.52 30.68 -10.30
C PRO A 314 3.68 31.02 -9.37
N ALA A 315 3.91 30.16 -8.37
CA ALA A 315 4.96 30.39 -7.39
C ALA A 315 6.37 30.25 -7.97
N VAL A 316 6.55 29.42 -9.00
CA VAL A 316 7.83 29.28 -9.70
C VAL A 316 8.21 30.52 -10.51
N MET A 317 7.22 31.32 -10.94
CA MET A 317 7.42 32.53 -11.75
C MET A 317 7.54 33.80 -10.88
N LYS A 318 7.87 33.64 -9.60
CA LYS A 318 8.03 34.77 -8.68
C LYS A 318 9.32 35.52 -8.98
N GLY A 319 9.25 36.86 -8.94
CA GLY A 319 10.42 37.72 -8.82
C GLY A 319 11.05 37.63 -7.43
N ALA A 320 12.16 38.35 -7.22
CA ALA A 320 12.85 38.45 -5.93
C ALA A 320 11.87 38.82 -4.79
N PRO A 321 12.10 38.34 -3.55
CA PRO A 321 11.23 38.64 -2.43
C PRO A 321 11.10 40.15 -2.23
N LYS A 322 9.88 40.63 -1.98
CA LYS A 322 9.57 42.06 -1.85
C LYS A 322 10.21 42.70 -0.61
N HIS A 323 10.53 41.86 0.39
CA HIS A 323 11.16 42.25 1.64
C HIS A 323 12.24 41.23 2.01
N ALA A 324 13.21 41.63 2.83
CA ALA A 324 14.24 40.73 3.34
C ALA A 324 13.61 39.49 4.01
N PRO A 325 14.11 38.27 3.71
CA PRO A 325 13.53 37.04 4.21
C PRO A 325 13.66 36.94 5.73
N ILE A 326 12.59 36.50 6.39
CA ILE A 326 12.60 36.25 7.83
C ILE A 326 13.43 34.98 8.09
N ARG A 327 14.41 35.06 8.98
CA ARG A 327 15.27 33.91 9.33
C ARG A 327 14.41 32.77 9.88
N ARG A 328 14.33 31.68 9.12
CA ARG A 328 13.54 30.49 9.50
C ARG A 328 14.21 29.76 10.65
N THR A 329 13.42 29.43 11.67
CA THR A 329 13.83 28.60 12.80
C THR A 329 13.35 27.16 12.57
N TYR A 330 14.27 26.22 12.71
CA TYR A 330 14.05 24.78 12.65
C TYR A 330 14.30 24.20 14.03
N ASP A 331 13.65 23.08 14.35
CA ASP A 331 13.76 22.46 15.66
C ASP A 331 15.10 21.72 15.84
N LEU A 332 15.70 21.24 14.74
CA LEU A 332 16.93 20.47 14.71
C LEU A 332 18.14 21.29 14.22
N THR A 333 19.30 20.98 14.79
CA THR A 333 20.61 21.34 14.25
C THR A 333 20.96 20.48 13.04
N TRP A 334 21.91 20.90 12.20
CA TRP A 334 22.30 20.12 11.01
C TRP A 334 22.82 18.72 11.33
N GLY A 335 23.60 18.55 12.40
CA GLY A 335 24.07 17.23 12.83
C GLY A 335 22.92 16.33 13.27
N GLU A 336 21.95 16.87 14.01
CA GLU A 336 20.74 16.14 14.38
C GLU A 336 19.87 15.78 13.17
N GLU A 337 19.74 16.68 12.18
CA GLU A 337 18.99 16.40 10.95
C GLU A 337 19.54 15.18 10.22
N VAL A 338 20.86 15.13 9.98
CA VAL A 338 21.49 14.01 9.26
C VAL A 338 21.36 12.70 10.04
N ALA A 339 21.66 12.72 11.34
CA ALA A 339 21.56 11.53 12.19
C ALA A 339 20.12 10.98 12.24
N LEU A 340 19.13 11.87 12.38
CA LEU A 340 17.73 11.47 12.48
C LEU A 340 17.12 11.11 11.11
N ALA A 341 17.62 11.66 10.01
CA ALA A 341 17.26 11.21 8.67
C ALA A 341 17.81 9.80 8.38
N ALA A 342 19.03 9.49 8.83
CA ALA A 342 19.57 8.13 8.76
C ALA A 342 18.75 7.15 9.63
N PHE A 343 18.42 7.54 10.87
CA PHE A 343 17.54 6.76 11.73
C PHE A 343 16.15 6.56 11.12
N PHE A 344 15.58 7.59 10.50
CA PHE A 344 14.31 7.49 9.76
C PHE A 344 14.39 6.42 8.67
N ALA A 345 15.45 6.43 7.85
CA ALA A 345 15.61 5.47 6.76
C ALA A 345 15.71 4.03 7.29
N VAL A 346 16.49 3.81 8.36
CA VAL A 346 16.61 2.51 9.02
C VAL A 346 15.25 2.07 9.60
N ALA A 347 14.56 2.96 10.30
CA ALA A 347 13.26 2.67 10.88
C ALA A 347 12.22 2.35 9.79
N PHE A 348 12.17 3.14 8.71
CA PHE A 348 11.26 2.88 7.59
C PHE A 348 11.49 1.48 6.99
N VAL A 349 12.74 1.11 6.72
CA VAL A 349 13.08 -0.21 6.17
C VAL A 349 12.76 -1.33 7.16
N ALA A 350 13.02 -1.12 8.46
CA ALA A 350 12.74 -2.10 9.52
C ALA A 350 11.24 -2.39 9.66
N TRP A 351 10.41 -1.35 9.70
CA TRP A 351 8.97 -1.47 9.92
C TRP A 351 8.20 -1.84 8.65
N ARG A 352 8.68 -1.49 7.45
CA ARG A 352 7.96 -1.75 6.21
C ARG A 352 7.75 -3.25 5.98
N GLY A 353 6.48 -3.65 5.91
CA GLY A 353 6.09 -5.04 5.61
C GLY A 353 6.41 -6.00 6.75
N LEU A 354 6.71 -5.52 7.96
CA LEU A 354 6.89 -6.38 9.12
C LEU A 354 5.63 -7.22 9.35
N TYR A 355 5.82 -8.53 9.53
CA TYR A 355 4.76 -9.55 9.65
C TYR A 355 3.76 -9.60 8.49
N GLY A 356 4.03 -8.96 7.35
CA GLY A 356 3.05 -8.76 6.29
C GLY A 356 1.93 -7.76 6.63
N LEU A 357 1.94 -7.15 7.81
CA LEU A 357 0.85 -6.31 8.32
C LEU A 357 1.11 -4.82 8.18
N ILE A 358 2.37 -4.39 8.07
CA ILE A 358 2.71 -2.95 8.10
C ILE A 358 2.81 -2.36 6.68
N PRO A 359 1.78 -1.65 6.19
CA PRO A 359 1.83 -0.98 4.91
C PRO A 359 2.83 0.18 4.93
N MET A 360 3.22 0.63 3.74
CA MET A 360 4.23 1.68 3.57
C MET A 360 3.89 2.97 4.32
N LEU A 361 2.64 3.41 4.21
CA LEU A 361 2.17 4.63 4.85
C LEU A 361 2.27 4.55 6.38
N MET A 362 1.89 3.41 6.97
CA MET A 362 2.03 3.19 8.41
C MET A 362 3.49 3.16 8.83
N ALA A 363 4.37 2.51 8.07
CA ALA A 363 5.81 2.47 8.34
C ALA A 363 6.43 3.88 8.34
N ILE A 364 6.02 4.76 7.40
CA ILE A 364 6.47 6.17 7.41
C ILE A 364 5.96 6.91 8.65
N GLY A 365 4.70 6.67 9.05
CA GLY A 365 4.12 7.23 10.27
C GLY A 365 4.88 6.80 11.53
N ILE A 366 5.20 5.50 11.66
CA ILE A 366 6.00 4.94 12.76
C ILE A 366 7.39 5.58 12.75
N ALA A 367 8.09 5.57 11.62
CA ALA A 367 9.45 6.12 11.51
C ALA A 367 9.50 7.62 11.85
N GLY A 368 8.53 8.41 11.39
CA GLY A 368 8.44 9.84 11.69
C GLY A 368 8.19 10.12 13.18
N CYS A 369 7.29 9.36 13.81
CA CYS A 369 7.06 9.45 15.25
C CYS A 369 8.29 9.01 16.06
N SER A 370 8.94 7.91 15.67
CA SER A 370 10.16 7.40 16.33
C SER A 370 11.30 8.41 16.27
N VAL A 371 11.51 9.10 15.13
CA VAL A 371 12.48 10.21 15.02
C VAL A 371 12.21 11.27 16.08
N PHE A 372 10.96 11.73 16.20
CA PHE A 372 10.61 12.76 17.16
C PHE A 372 10.85 12.28 18.61
N VAL A 373 10.43 11.06 18.93
CA VAL A 373 10.58 10.47 20.27
C VAL A 373 12.06 10.32 20.64
N VAL A 374 12.88 9.76 19.76
CA VAL A 374 14.33 9.60 19.97
C VAL A 374 15.03 10.94 20.12
N TRP A 375 14.75 11.88 19.22
CA TRP A 375 15.30 13.24 19.30
C TRP A 375 14.96 13.93 20.62
N LYS A 376 13.69 13.86 21.03
CA LYS A 376 13.22 14.56 22.21
C LYS A 376 13.75 13.92 23.50
N ALA A 377 13.92 12.60 23.53
CA ALA A 377 14.55 11.88 24.62
C ALA A 377 16.04 12.22 24.72
N TRP A 378 16.76 12.25 23.59
CA TRP A 378 18.15 12.71 23.54
C TRP A 378 18.32 14.12 24.12
N ARG A 379 17.45 15.05 23.74
CA ARG A 379 17.45 16.41 24.34
C ARG A 379 17.11 16.39 25.82
N ALA A 380 16.17 15.55 26.27
CA ALA A 380 15.84 15.44 27.69
C ALA A 380 17.05 14.96 28.53
N LEU A 381 17.91 14.11 27.96
CA LEU A 381 19.13 13.65 28.62
C LEU A 381 20.26 14.70 28.61
N ARG A 382 20.32 15.53 27.58
CA ARG A 382 21.42 16.49 27.35
C ARG A 382 21.15 17.90 27.88
N ASP A 383 19.94 18.41 27.67
CA ASP A 383 19.60 19.81 27.93
C ASP A 383 19.02 19.97 29.34
N GLU A 384 19.36 21.08 30.01
CA GLU A 384 18.95 21.33 31.40
C GLU A 384 17.44 21.43 31.59
N ASN A 385 16.71 21.94 30.59
CA ASN A 385 15.29 22.25 30.69
C ASN A 385 14.53 21.87 29.42
N VAL A 386 13.84 20.72 29.45
CA VAL A 386 13.09 20.19 28.30
C VAL A 386 11.62 19.97 28.66
N ARG A 387 10.73 20.40 27.77
CA ARG A 387 9.27 20.21 27.87
C ARG A 387 8.69 19.61 26.60
N ILE A 388 7.60 18.86 26.76
CA ILE A 388 6.72 18.37 25.69
C ILE A 388 5.26 18.62 26.07
N LEU A 389 4.50 19.33 25.24
CA LEU A 389 3.02 19.47 25.32
C LEU A 389 2.42 19.65 26.73
N GLY A 390 3.10 20.40 27.61
CA GLY A 390 2.67 20.67 28.99
C GLY A 390 3.43 19.87 30.07
N ALA A 391 4.04 18.74 29.73
CA ALA A 391 4.89 17.97 30.61
C ALA A 391 6.33 18.49 30.63
N GLN A 392 6.90 18.60 31.84
CA GLN A 392 8.33 18.87 32.04
C GLN A 392 9.09 17.54 32.07
N LEU A 393 9.97 17.33 31.09
CA LEU A 393 10.81 16.12 31.01
C LEU A 393 12.04 16.24 31.90
N THR A 394 12.76 17.36 31.76
CA THR A 394 14.02 17.62 32.50
C THR A 394 13.96 19.03 33.04
N ARG A 395 14.35 19.24 34.31
CA ARG A 395 14.42 20.57 34.95
C ARG A 395 15.70 20.68 35.76
N ALA A 396 16.48 21.73 35.49
CA ALA A 396 17.79 21.94 36.10
C ALA A 396 18.70 20.70 35.99
N GLY A 397 18.72 20.07 34.81
CA GLY A 397 19.55 18.90 34.51
C GLY A 397 19.06 17.58 35.12
N ARG A 398 18.00 17.58 35.94
CA ARG A 398 17.43 16.36 36.52
C ARG A 398 16.19 15.89 35.73
N LEU A 399 16.19 14.62 35.34
CA LEU A 399 15.03 13.95 34.75
C LEU A 399 13.89 13.89 35.77
N ARG A 400 12.71 14.29 35.34
CA ARG A 400 11.45 14.12 36.10
C ARG A 400 10.83 12.76 35.76
N PRO A 401 9.87 12.25 36.54
CA PRO A 401 9.22 10.97 36.24
C PRO A 401 8.64 10.90 34.81
N ALA A 402 8.04 11.99 34.34
CA ALA A 402 7.57 12.11 32.95
C ALA A 402 8.72 12.03 31.93
N GLY A 403 9.89 12.59 32.26
CA GLY A 403 11.12 12.47 31.47
C GLY A 403 11.66 11.04 31.44
N ALA A 404 11.72 10.37 32.59
CA ALA A 404 12.17 8.98 32.68
C ALA A 404 11.24 8.04 31.88
N ALA A 405 9.92 8.19 32.03
CA ALA A 405 8.94 7.45 31.23
C ALA A 405 9.10 7.72 29.72
N PHE A 406 9.35 8.97 29.34
CA PHE A 406 9.57 9.33 27.93
C PHE A 406 10.87 8.75 27.36
N VAL A 407 11.95 8.74 28.15
CA VAL A 407 13.23 8.11 27.75
C VAL A 407 13.07 6.59 27.66
N ALA A 408 12.34 5.96 28.58
CA ALA A 408 12.02 4.53 28.50
C ALA A 408 11.21 4.19 27.24
N LEU A 409 10.22 5.02 26.90
CA LEU A 409 9.47 4.89 25.63
C LEU A 409 10.39 5.01 24.41
N ALA A 410 11.34 5.94 24.42
CA ALA A 410 12.30 6.09 23.33
C ALA A 410 13.25 4.88 23.22
N ALA A 411 13.73 4.36 24.35
CA ALA A 411 14.54 3.15 24.38
C ALA A 411 13.75 1.95 23.82
N LEU A 412 12.50 1.78 24.22
CA LEU A 412 11.61 0.75 23.68
C LEU A 412 11.41 0.90 22.17
N ALA A 413 11.21 2.13 21.67
CA ALA A 413 11.07 2.38 20.23
C ALA A 413 12.35 2.01 19.44
N VAL A 414 13.53 2.27 20.01
CA VAL A 414 14.81 1.87 19.41
C VAL A 414 14.97 0.35 19.43
N VAL A 415 14.68 -0.31 20.54
CA VAL A 415 14.74 -1.79 20.65
C VAL A 415 13.76 -2.45 19.68
N ALA A 416 12.51 -1.97 19.60
CA ALA A 416 11.52 -2.48 18.67
C ALA A 416 11.95 -2.28 17.21
N THR A 417 12.55 -1.13 16.89
CA THR A 417 13.09 -0.88 15.55
C THR A 417 14.27 -1.80 15.22
N ALA A 418 15.19 -2.02 16.18
CA ALA A 418 16.30 -2.95 16.01
C ALA A 418 15.80 -4.40 15.85
N HIS A 419 14.80 -4.80 16.62
CA HIS A 419 14.15 -6.10 16.50
C HIS A 419 13.52 -6.30 15.11
N ALA A 420 12.71 -5.34 14.67
CA ALA A 420 12.09 -5.36 13.34
C ALA A 420 13.15 -5.40 12.22
N LEU A 421 14.24 -4.64 12.37
CA LEU A 421 15.36 -4.65 11.42
C LEU A 421 16.03 -6.02 11.34
N THR A 422 16.28 -6.67 12.48
CA THR A 422 16.87 -8.00 12.53
C THR A 422 16.01 -9.02 11.78
N LEU A 423 14.69 -9.04 12.04
CA LEU A 423 13.77 -9.92 11.31
C LEU A 423 13.76 -9.63 9.80
N ARG A 424 13.79 -8.35 9.42
CA ARG A 424 13.85 -7.94 8.02
C ARG A 424 15.13 -8.42 7.34
N VAL A 425 16.28 -8.28 8.01
CA VAL A 425 17.59 -8.71 7.50
C VAL A 425 17.63 -10.23 7.35
N GLU A 426 17.17 -10.99 8.35
CA GLU A 426 17.11 -12.45 8.26
C GLU A 426 16.19 -12.89 7.11
N ARG A 427 15.01 -12.29 6.95
CA ARG A 427 14.12 -12.58 5.81
C ARG A 427 14.75 -12.25 4.45
N LEU A 428 15.43 -11.10 4.34
CA LEU A 428 16.13 -10.71 3.10
C LEU A 428 17.27 -11.69 2.76
N ARG A 429 18.06 -12.10 3.76
CA ARG A 429 19.12 -13.11 3.59
C ARG A 429 18.55 -14.47 3.18
N GLY A 430 17.46 -14.89 3.83
CA GLY A 430 16.71 -16.09 3.46
C GLY A 430 16.23 -16.04 2.01
N GLY A 431 15.55 -14.96 1.62
CA GLY A 431 15.06 -14.74 0.27
C GLY A 431 16.15 -14.72 -0.80
N MET A 432 17.31 -14.10 -0.53
CA MET A 432 18.45 -14.09 -1.48
C MET A 432 19.06 -15.48 -1.72
N LEU A 433 18.95 -16.39 -0.76
CA LEU A 433 19.40 -17.77 -0.89
C LEU A 433 18.31 -18.64 -1.53
N ASP A 434 17.07 -18.48 -1.07
CA ASP A 434 15.87 -19.14 -1.59
C ASP A 434 15.66 -18.87 -3.09
N ALA A 435 15.93 -17.65 -3.55
CA ALA A 435 15.87 -17.30 -4.97
C ALA A 435 16.86 -18.08 -5.86
N ARG A 436 17.85 -18.76 -5.28
CA ARG A 436 18.81 -19.63 -5.99
C ARG A 436 18.44 -21.11 -5.87
N VAL A 437 17.42 -21.45 -5.09
CA VAL A 437 16.89 -22.81 -4.96
C VAL A 437 16.06 -23.09 -6.21
N ALA A 438 16.68 -23.74 -7.19
CA ALA A 438 16.08 -24.09 -8.47
C ALA A 438 15.62 -25.54 -8.44
N VAL A 439 14.54 -25.80 -7.69
CA VAL A 439 13.94 -27.13 -7.55
C VAL A 439 12.47 -27.01 -7.95
N SER A 440 12.01 -27.87 -8.87
CA SER A 440 10.60 -27.87 -9.27
C SER A 440 9.72 -28.37 -8.12
N LYS A 441 8.44 -27.94 -8.10
CA LYS A 441 7.46 -28.49 -7.16
C LYS A 441 7.39 -30.01 -7.26
N ALA A 442 7.37 -30.56 -8.47
CA ALA A 442 7.33 -32.00 -8.70
C ALA A 442 8.53 -32.72 -8.08
N ASP A 443 9.76 -32.23 -8.28
CA ASP A 443 10.98 -32.88 -7.75
C ASP A 443 11.09 -32.77 -6.23
N ALA A 444 10.80 -31.59 -5.67
CA ALA A 444 10.82 -31.36 -4.22
C ALA A 444 9.82 -32.26 -3.48
N PHE A 445 8.70 -32.54 -4.12
CA PHE A 445 7.60 -33.31 -3.58
C PHE A 445 7.80 -34.82 -3.79
N ALA A 446 8.19 -35.24 -4.99
CA ALA A 446 8.48 -36.64 -5.30
C ALA A 446 9.69 -37.18 -4.51
N GLN A 447 10.66 -36.32 -4.16
CA GLN A 447 11.90 -36.71 -3.47
C GLN A 447 12.65 -37.83 -4.21
N THR A 448 12.57 -37.84 -5.54
CA THR A 448 13.23 -38.85 -6.38
C THR A 448 14.74 -38.86 -6.10
N PRO A 449 15.35 -40.03 -5.81
CA PRO A 449 16.78 -40.12 -5.56
C PRO A 449 17.60 -39.49 -6.69
N GLY A 450 18.54 -38.61 -6.34
CA GLY A 450 19.38 -37.89 -7.31
C GLY A 450 18.71 -36.72 -8.05
N ALA A 451 17.40 -36.53 -7.96
CA ALA A 451 16.70 -35.43 -8.66
C ALA A 451 17.02 -34.04 -8.07
N ILE A 452 17.34 -33.98 -6.78
CA ILE A 452 17.73 -32.73 -6.10
C ILE A 452 19.23 -32.78 -5.78
N PRO A 453 20.08 -32.01 -6.48
CA PRO A 453 21.51 -31.95 -6.22
C PRO A 453 21.84 -31.49 -4.79
N ASP A 454 22.93 -31.99 -4.21
CA ASP A 454 23.34 -31.63 -2.84
C ASP A 454 23.61 -30.13 -2.67
N ALA A 455 24.08 -29.46 -3.71
CA ALA A 455 24.24 -28.01 -3.72
C ALA A 455 22.91 -27.27 -3.51
N GLN A 456 21.82 -27.77 -4.11
CA GLN A 456 20.47 -27.22 -3.93
C GLN A 456 19.96 -27.48 -2.51
N ARG A 457 20.22 -28.68 -1.96
CA ARG A 457 19.90 -29.00 -0.56
C ARG A 457 20.66 -28.10 0.42
N ASP A 458 21.95 -27.83 0.19
CA ASP A 458 22.71 -26.92 1.06
C ASP A 458 22.17 -25.48 1.01
N LEU A 459 21.86 -24.97 -0.18
CA LEU A 459 21.21 -23.66 -0.33
C LEU A 459 19.88 -23.62 0.42
N ALA A 460 19.06 -24.66 0.30
CA ALA A 460 17.80 -24.77 1.01
C ALA A 460 17.98 -24.78 2.53
N ARG A 461 18.94 -25.56 3.08
CA ARG A 461 19.26 -25.56 4.52
C ARG A 461 19.68 -24.17 5.01
N ARG A 462 20.52 -23.48 4.24
CA ARG A 462 21.00 -22.13 4.58
C ARG A 462 19.87 -21.11 4.56
N ALA A 463 19.02 -21.14 3.52
CA ALA A 463 17.84 -20.30 3.43
C ALA A 463 16.87 -20.55 4.59
N LEU A 464 16.63 -21.82 4.92
CA LEU A 464 15.73 -22.24 5.98
C LEU A 464 16.19 -21.73 7.36
N ARG A 465 17.49 -21.75 7.66
CA ARG A 465 18.02 -21.18 8.92
C ARG A 465 17.66 -19.72 9.11
N HIS A 466 17.73 -18.93 8.03
CA HIS A 466 17.37 -17.52 8.08
C HIS A 466 15.86 -17.31 8.22
N TYR A 467 15.04 -18.06 7.47
CA TYR A 467 13.60 -17.98 7.64
C TYR A 467 13.14 -18.41 9.03
N ARG A 468 13.69 -19.51 9.59
CA ARG A 468 13.40 -19.98 10.96
C ARG A 468 13.63 -18.88 12.01
N ARG A 469 14.74 -18.15 11.93
CA ARG A 469 15.01 -17.00 12.83
C ARG A 469 14.00 -15.86 12.66
N ALA A 470 13.42 -15.70 11.47
CA ALA A 470 12.42 -14.68 11.19
C ALA A 470 10.98 -15.10 11.55
N LEU A 471 10.74 -16.37 11.92
CA LEU A 471 9.43 -16.86 12.38
C LEU A 471 9.10 -16.36 13.80
N ALA A 472 7.88 -16.60 14.25
CA ALA A 472 7.47 -16.28 15.62
C ALA A 472 8.24 -17.11 16.67
N LEU A 473 8.31 -16.59 17.90
CA LEU A 473 9.01 -17.20 19.03
C LEU A 473 8.55 -18.64 19.32
N ASP A 474 7.25 -18.92 19.19
CA ASP A 474 6.65 -20.23 19.39
C ASP A 474 6.97 -21.23 18.26
N LEU A 475 7.38 -20.73 17.08
CA LEU A 475 7.93 -21.53 15.99
C LEU A 475 9.47 -21.63 16.02
N GLY A 476 10.08 -21.25 17.15
CA GLY A 476 11.53 -21.30 17.36
C GLY A 476 12.30 -20.16 16.68
N GLY A 477 11.61 -19.12 16.24
CA GLY A 477 12.21 -17.90 15.70
C GLY A 477 12.37 -16.79 16.75
N TRP A 478 12.60 -15.56 16.29
CA TRP A 478 12.71 -14.39 17.17
C TRP A 478 11.51 -13.46 17.08
N GLY A 479 10.62 -13.63 16.10
CA GLY A 479 9.50 -12.74 15.84
C GLY A 479 8.42 -12.77 16.92
N LEU A 480 7.76 -11.62 17.13
CA LEU A 480 6.61 -11.54 18.03
C LEU A 480 5.31 -12.05 17.38
N ALA A 481 5.27 -12.11 16.05
CA ALA A 481 4.15 -12.60 15.26
C ALA A 481 4.67 -13.32 14.02
N ASP A 482 3.81 -14.12 13.41
CA ASP A 482 4.15 -14.84 12.19
C ASP A 482 4.22 -13.89 10.99
N HIS A 483 5.13 -14.23 10.08
CA HIS A 483 5.16 -13.66 8.75
C HIS A 483 4.70 -14.74 7.75
N PRO A 484 3.46 -14.67 7.24
CA PRO A 484 2.85 -15.77 6.47
C PRO A 484 3.72 -16.22 5.29
N GLU A 485 4.26 -15.26 4.54
CA GLU A 485 5.16 -15.53 3.41
C GLU A 485 6.44 -16.28 3.86
N ALA A 486 7.14 -15.80 4.89
CA ALA A 486 8.37 -16.42 5.37
C ALA A 486 8.14 -17.84 5.90
N ALA A 487 7.02 -18.05 6.59
CA ALA A 487 6.65 -19.36 7.13
C ALA A 487 6.25 -20.34 6.02
N THR A 488 5.51 -19.88 5.02
CA THR A 488 5.16 -20.69 3.83
C THR A 488 6.42 -21.05 3.03
N ARG A 489 7.36 -20.10 2.86
CA ARG A 489 8.66 -20.37 2.24
C ARG A 489 9.49 -21.35 3.08
N ALA A 490 9.48 -21.25 4.41
CA ALA A 490 10.13 -22.22 5.27
C ALA A 490 9.55 -23.63 5.11
N ALA A 491 8.22 -23.77 5.02
CA ALA A 491 7.56 -25.06 4.77
C ALA A 491 7.97 -25.66 3.41
N TRP A 492 8.03 -24.83 2.37
CA TRP A 492 8.55 -25.24 1.06
C TRP A 492 10.01 -25.73 1.15
N LEU A 493 10.88 -25.04 1.90
CA LEU A 493 12.26 -25.47 2.05
C LEU A 493 12.40 -26.77 2.84
N HIS A 494 11.56 -26.99 3.86
CA HIS A 494 11.44 -28.28 4.52
C HIS A 494 11.07 -29.39 3.52
N ALA A 495 10.12 -29.12 2.61
CA ALA A 495 9.77 -30.06 1.56
C ALA A 495 10.95 -30.37 0.62
N VAL A 496 11.72 -29.36 0.18
CA VAL A 496 12.94 -29.56 -0.64
C VAL A 496 13.97 -30.45 0.06
N LEU A 497 14.10 -30.31 1.39
CA LEU A 497 15.02 -31.11 2.20
C LEU A 497 14.54 -32.53 2.48
N GLY A 498 13.30 -32.87 2.11
CA GLY A 498 12.67 -34.14 2.44
C GLY A 498 12.10 -34.20 3.87
N GLU A 499 12.09 -33.08 4.59
CA GLU A 499 11.58 -32.95 5.96
C GLU A 499 10.05 -32.75 5.95
N ARG A 500 9.32 -33.72 5.37
CA ARG A 500 7.88 -33.61 5.09
C ARG A 500 7.03 -33.38 6.35
N SER A 501 7.34 -34.08 7.45
CA SER A 501 6.63 -33.94 8.72
C SER A 501 6.70 -32.52 9.27
N GLU A 502 7.86 -31.87 9.15
CA GLU A 502 8.05 -30.47 9.56
C GLU A 502 7.30 -29.50 8.65
N ALA A 503 7.31 -29.75 7.34
CA ALA A 503 6.55 -28.93 6.38
C ALA A 503 5.04 -28.98 6.67
N VAL A 504 4.48 -30.19 6.86
CA VAL A 504 3.07 -30.41 7.21
C VAL A 504 2.73 -29.78 8.56
N ALA A 505 3.56 -29.98 9.58
CA ALA A 505 3.33 -29.40 10.90
C ALA A 505 3.34 -27.86 10.87
N LEU A 506 4.24 -27.26 10.09
CA LEU A 506 4.33 -25.81 9.95
C LEU A 506 3.10 -25.25 9.21
N LEU A 507 2.65 -25.88 8.12
CA LEU A 507 1.46 -25.44 7.39
C LEU A 507 0.19 -25.52 8.26
N ARG A 508 -0.02 -26.63 8.99
CA ARG A 508 -1.16 -26.78 9.91
C ARG A 508 -1.17 -25.67 10.97
N ARG A 509 -0.03 -25.41 11.62
CA ARG A 509 0.07 -24.32 12.61
C ARG A 509 -0.23 -22.95 12.00
N LEU A 510 0.16 -22.71 10.74
CA LEU A 510 -0.13 -21.45 10.07
C LEU A 510 -1.61 -21.29 9.74
N ASP A 511 -2.28 -22.36 9.31
CA ASP A 511 -3.72 -22.36 9.08
C ASP A 511 -4.49 -22.14 10.39
N ASP A 512 -4.07 -22.78 11.50
CA ASP A 512 -4.67 -22.59 12.83
C ASP A 512 -4.56 -21.13 13.32
N ARG A 513 -3.45 -20.45 13.02
CA ARG A 513 -3.19 -19.07 13.51
C ARG A 513 -3.74 -17.98 12.61
N LEU A 514 -3.68 -18.17 11.30
CA LEU A 514 -3.92 -17.13 10.31
C LEU A 514 -5.26 -17.32 9.57
N GLY A 515 -5.97 -18.42 9.85
CA GLY A 515 -7.06 -18.91 9.01
C GLY A 515 -6.50 -19.65 7.80
N VAL A 516 -7.32 -20.47 7.15
CA VAL A 516 -6.90 -21.26 5.97
C VAL A 516 -6.70 -20.34 4.77
N ALA A 517 -5.72 -20.67 3.92
CA ALA A 517 -5.49 -19.95 2.67
C ALA A 517 -5.40 -20.94 1.50
N ASP A 518 -5.93 -20.54 0.35
CA ASP A 518 -6.14 -21.43 -0.80
C ASP A 518 -4.87 -22.17 -1.22
N ALA A 519 -3.79 -21.41 -1.47
CA ALA A 519 -2.50 -21.98 -1.85
C ALA A 519 -1.89 -22.90 -0.77
N ARG A 520 -2.07 -22.58 0.52
CA ARG A 520 -1.52 -23.40 1.61
C ARG A 520 -2.31 -24.68 1.81
N ALA A 521 -3.63 -24.64 1.66
CA ALA A 521 -4.48 -25.83 1.70
C ALA A 521 -4.07 -26.83 0.60
N VAL A 522 -3.80 -26.33 -0.62
CA VAL A 522 -3.29 -27.14 -1.73
C VAL A 522 -1.90 -27.70 -1.43
N ASP A 523 -0.96 -26.88 -0.96
CA ASP A 523 0.40 -27.33 -0.64
C ASP A 523 0.38 -28.38 0.51
N LEU A 524 -0.45 -28.20 1.54
CA LEU A 524 -0.63 -29.15 2.64
C LEU A 524 -1.20 -30.49 2.15
N ALA A 525 -2.26 -30.46 1.35
CA ALA A 525 -2.88 -31.66 0.80
C ALA A 525 -1.93 -32.42 -0.13
N THR A 526 -1.16 -31.69 -0.95
CA THR A 526 -0.15 -32.27 -1.83
C THR A 526 0.92 -33.00 -1.00
N LEU A 527 1.44 -32.38 0.05
CA LEU A 527 2.42 -33.00 0.95
C LEU A 527 1.87 -34.25 1.65
N LEU A 528 0.62 -34.24 2.10
CA LEU A 528 -0.03 -35.39 2.72
C LEU A 528 -0.21 -36.54 1.73
N ALA A 529 -0.65 -36.27 0.50
CA ALA A 529 -0.82 -37.29 -0.54
C ALA A 529 0.52 -37.99 -0.87
N LEU A 530 1.61 -37.23 -0.97
CA LEU A 530 2.95 -37.78 -1.25
C LEU A 530 3.54 -38.60 -0.11
N ASP A 531 3.04 -38.40 1.11
CA ASP A 531 3.36 -39.19 2.30
C ASP A 531 2.54 -40.50 2.36
N GLY A 532 1.75 -40.79 1.32
CA GLY A 532 0.83 -41.92 1.28
C GLY A 532 -0.43 -41.71 2.13
N ARG A 533 -0.63 -40.51 2.68
CA ARG A 533 -1.74 -40.17 3.58
C ARG A 533 -2.87 -39.50 2.81
N GLU A 534 -3.32 -40.17 1.75
CA GLU A 534 -4.33 -39.64 0.82
C GLU A 534 -5.67 -39.32 1.50
N GLU A 535 -6.07 -40.11 2.49
CA GLU A 535 -7.29 -39.85 3.26
C GLU A 535 -7.19 -38.56 4.09
N GLU A 536 -6.03 -38.30 4.68
CA GLU A 536 -5.78 -37.05 5.40
C GLU A 536 -5.69 -35.85 4.45
N ALA A 537 -5.17 -36.03 3.24
CA ALA A 537 -5.15 -34.97 2.23
C ALA A 537 -6.58 -34.54 1.87
N VAL A 538 -7.46 -35.50 1.58
CA VAL A 538 -8.88 -35.25 1.30
C VAL A 538 -9.60 -34.64 2.50
N ALA A 539 -9.36 -35.16 3.71
CA ALA A 539 -9.94 -34.62 4.94
C ALA A 539 -9.49 -33.18 5.21
N SER A 540 -8.21 -32.88 5.01
CA SER A 540 -7.65 -31.54 5.17
C SER A 540 -8.27 -30.53 4.19
N LEU A 541 -8.51 -30.93 2.94
CA LEU A 541 -9.17 -30.07 1.96
C LEU A 541 -10.65 -29.86 2.26
N ARG A 542 -11.36 -30.89 2.72
CA ARG A 542 -12.76 -30.74 3.18
C ARG A 542 -12.85 -29.79 4.37
N GLU A 543 -11.94 -29.92 5.33
CA GLU A 543 -11.88 -29.02 6.48
C GLU A 543 -11.54 -27.59 6.06
N ALA A 544 -10.60 -27.41 5.14
CA ALA A 544 -10.27 -26.12 4.54
C ALA A 544 -11.52 -25.44 3.96
N LEU A 545 -12.29 -26.16 3.14
CA LEU A 545 -13.52 -25.66 2.51
C LEU A 545 -14.68 -25.46 3.51
N ARG A 546 -14.66 -26.17 4.64
CA ARG A 546 -15.62 -25.95 5.74
C ARG A 546 -15.31 -24.66 6.49
N LEU A 547 -14.03 -24.36 6.69
CA LEU A 547 -13.57 -23.14 7.37
C LEU A 547 -13.71 -21.91 6.47
N ASP A 548 -13.38 -22.07 5.19
CA ASP A 548 -13.53 -21.04 4.17
C ASP A 548 -14.03 -21.67 2.86
N PRO A 549 -15.31 -21.46 2.49
CA PRO A 549 -15.84 -21.92 1.22
C PRO A 549 -15.19 -21.26 0.00
N ASP A 550 -14.58 -20.07 0.09
CA ASP A 550 -14.05 -19.36 -1.10
C ASP A 550 -12.57 -19.72 -1.39
N LEU A 551 -12.29 -21.02 -1.49
CA LEU A 551 -10.95 -21.54 -1.81
C LEU A 551 -10.97 -22.33 -3.14
N PRO A 552 -10.95 -21.65 -4.30
CA PRO A 552 -11.14 -22.29 -5.60
C PRO A 552 -10.05 -23.32 -5.94
N ALA A 553 -8.78 -23.07 -5.62
CA ALA A 553 -7.70 -24.03 -5.93
C ALA A 553 -7.76 -25.26 -5.02
N ALA A 554 -8.12 -25.09 -3.75
CA ALA A 554 -8.34 -26.17 -2.79
C ALA A 554 -9.54 -27.02 -3.21
N ARG A 555 -10.63 -26.38 -3.67
CA ARG A 555 -11.81 -27.08 -4.20
C ARG A 555 -11.48 -27.90 -5.44
N ASP A 556 -10.75 -27.31 -6.40
CA ASP A 556 -10.31 -28.03 -7.58
C ASP A 556 -9.39 -29.21 -7.22
N THR A 557 -8.46 -28.99 -6.29
CA THR A 557 -7.55 -30.04 -5.81
C THR A 557 -8.31 -31.16 -5.11
N LEU A 558 -9.34 -30.85 -4.31
CA LEU A 558 -10.21 -31.84 -3.69
C LEU A 558 -10.97 -32.66 -4.74
N ALA A 559 -11.60 -31.99 -5.69
CA ALA A 559 -12.33 -32.67 -6.76
C ALA A 559 -11.40 -33.60 -7.56
N ARG A 560 -10.21 -33.14 -7.95
CA ARG A 560 -9.21 -33.98 -8.63
C ARG A 560 -8.74 -35.16 -7.79
N ALA A 561 -8.51 -34.96 -6.49
CA ALA A 561 -8.12 -36.05 -5.59
C ALA A 561 -9.22 -37.12 -5.46
N LEU A 562 -10.50 -36.71 -5.43
CA LEU A 562 -11.63 -37.63 -5.43
C LEU A 562 -11.78 -38.36 -6.77
N GLU A 563 -11.63 -37.66 -7.90
CA GLU A 563 -11.63 -38.24 -9.25
C GLU A 563 -10.54 -39.31 -9.41
N GLN A 564 -9.31 -39.03 -8.95
CA GLN A 564 -8.19 -39.99 -9.00
C GLN A 564 -8.45 -41.26 -8.18
N ARG A 565 -9.24 -41.15 -7.10
CA ARG A 565 -9.67 -42.28 -6.27
C ARG A 565 -10.89 -43.03 -6.83
N GLY A 566 -11.46 -42.55 -7.95
CA GLY A 566 -12.69 -43.09 -8.52
C GLY A 566 -13.98 -42.65 -7.80
N ASP A 567 -13.89 -41.78 -6.78
CA ASP A 567 -15.06 -41.20 -6.10
C ASP A 567 -15.65 -40.05 -6.93
N LEU A 568 -16.21 -40.39 -8.08
CA LEU A 568 -16.83 -39.43 -9.00
C LEU A 568 -18.07 -38.77 -8.37
N ALA A 569 -18.79 -39.48 -7.50
CA ALA A 569 -19.94 -38.93 -6.79
C ALA A 569 -19.51 -37.81 -5.83
N GLY A 570 -18.46 -38.03 -5.02
CA GLY A 570 -17.90 -37.01 -4.15
C GLY A 570 -17.33 -35.81 -4.91
N ALA A 571 -16.66 -36.05 -6.05
CA ALA A 571 -16.16 -34.96 -6.90
C ALA A 571 -17.29 -34.08 -7.45
N ILE A 572 -18.39 -34.69 -7.89
CA ILE A 572 -19.60 -33.97 -8.34
C ILE A 572 -20.18 -33.12 -7.21
N GLU A 573 -20.32 -33.67 -6.00
CA GLU A 573 -20.86 -32.93 -4.85
C GLU A 573 -20.00 -31.71 -4.50
N VAL A 574 -18.67 -31.87 -4.48
CA VAL A 574 -17.73 -30.77 -4.21
C VAL A 574 -17.85 -29.66 -5.27
N ARG A 575 -17.95 -30.01 -6.55
CA ARG A 575 -18.11 -29.02 -7.63
C ARG A 575 -19.50 -28.40 -7.66
N ARG A 576 -20.53 -29.14 -7.29
CA ARG A 576 -21.92 -28.65 -7.19
C ARG A 576 -22.06 -27.60 -6.10
N ALA A 577 -21.39 -27.78 -4.95
CA ALA A 577 -21.35 -26.77 -3.90
C ALA A 577 -20.84 -25.42 -4.42
N ALA A 578 -19.85 -25.42 -5.32
CA ALA A 578 -19.29 -24.20 -5.92
C ALA A 578 -20.28 -23.39 -6.76
N VAL A 579 -21.23 -24.08 -7.40
CA VAL A 579 -22.28 -23.44 -8.21
C VAL A 579 -23.32 -22.74 -7.32
N HIS A 580 -23.47 -23.20 -6.08
CA HIS A 580 -24.46 -22.68 -5.13
C HIS A 580 -23.86 -21.76 -4.05
N GLU A 581 -22.57 -21.43 -4.15
CA GLU A 581 -21.93 -20.50 -3.23
C GLU A 581 -22.36 -19.06 -3.48
N ASN A 582 -22.54 -18.29 -2.39
CA ASN A 582 -23.07 -16.94 -2.38
C ASN A 582 -22.05 -15.89 -2.90
N ASP A 583 -21.52 -16.04 -4.11
CA ASP A 583 -20.73 -15.00 -4.78
C ASP A 583 -21.28 -14.70 -6.21
N PRO A 584 -21.52 -13.43 -6.59
CA PRO A 584 -22.58 -13.08 -7.55
C PRO A 584 -22.10 -12.76 -8.98
N SER A 585 -20.88 -13.14 -9.40
CA SER A 585 -20.44 -12.83 -10.78
C SER A 585 -20.86 -13.92 -11.79
N PRO A 586 -21.55 -13.57 -12.90
CA PRO A 586 -21.93 -14.54 -13.94
C PRO A 586 -20.75 -15.33 -14.51
N ALA A 587 -19.57 -14.70 -14.58
CA ALA A 587 -18.35 -15.34 -15.08
C ALA A 587 -17.73 -16.35 -14.10
N ARG A 588 -17.88 -16.17 -12.79
CA ARG A 588 -17.43 -17.16 -11.79
C ARG A 588 -18.41 -18.33 -11.75
N GLU A 589 -19.71 -18.05 -11.74
CA GLU A 589 -20.74 -19.07 -11.80
C GLU A 589 -20.63 -19.92 -13.08
N SER A 590 -20.43 -19.29 -14.24
CA SER A 590 -20.19 -19.99 -15.51
C SER A 590 -18.99 -20.96 -15.42
N ARG A 591 -17.84 -20.52 -14.89
CA ARG A 591 -16.67 -21.36 -14.68
C ARG A 591 -16.90 -22.52 -13.70
N ALA A 592 -17.64 -22.27 -12.61
CA ALA A 592 -18.00 -23.31 -11.65
C ALA A 592 -18.92 -24.37 -12.29
N ARG A 593 -19.90 -23.95 -13.09
CA ARG A 593 -20.78 -24.84 -13.86
C ARG A 593 -20.03 -25.66 -14.89
N ALA A 594 -19.09 -25.05 -15.63
CA ALA A 594 -18.24 -25.76 -16.57
C ALA A 594 -17.38 -26.84 -15.88
N ALA A 595 -16.79 -26.52 -14.71
CA ALA A 595 -16.05 -27.49 -13.92
C ALA A 595 -16.95 -28.65 -13.42
N LEU A 596 -18.16 -28.35 -12.97
CA LEU A 596 -19.17 -29.37 -12.58
C LEU A 596 -19.51 -30.28 -13.77
N ALA A 597 -19.76 -29.70 -14.94
CA ALA A 597 -20.03 -30.45 -16.16
C ALA A 597 -18.87 -31.39 -16.54
N ALA A 598 -17.61 -30.94 -16.40
CA ALA A 598 -16.46 -31.79 -16.62
C ALA A 598 -16.42 -33.02 -15.66
N ALA A 599 -16.86 -32.87 -14.40
CA ALA A 599 -17.00 -34.01 -13.49
C ALA A 599 -18.14 -34.94 -13.93
N LEU A 600 -19.28 -34.37 -14.33
CA LEU A 600 -20.45 -35.12 -14.81
C LEU A 600 -20.14 -35.92 -16.07
N MET A 601 -19.37 -35.35 -17.00
CA MET A 601 -18.90 -36.05 -18.21
C MET A 601 -18.05 -37.27 -17.87
N ARG A 602 -17.09 -37.13 -16.94
CA ARG A 602 -16.27 -38.27 -16.49
C ARG A 602 -17.08 -39.36 -15.80
N ALA A 603 -18.17 -38.97 -15.13
CA ALA A 603 -19.13 -39.91 -14.52
C ALA A 603 -20.13 -40.51 -15.53
N GLY A 604 -20.06 -40.17 -16.81
CA GLY A 604 -21.00 -40.62 -17.84
C GLY A 604 -22.40 -39.98 -17.74
N ARG A 605 -22.58 -38.97 -16.89
CA ARG A 605 -23.85 -38.23 -16.68
C ARG A 605 -23.98 -37.11 -17.71
N LEU A 606 -23.97 -37.49 -18.99
CA LEU A 606 -23.82 -36.58 -20.12
C LEU A 606 -24.99 -35.58 -20.25
N GLY A 607 -26.22 -35.99 -19.95
CA GLY A 607 -27.38 -35.09 -19.98
C GLY A 607 -27.24 -33.92 -18.99
N GLU A 608 -26.91 -34.22 -17.74
CA GLU A 608 -26.69 -33.19 -16.72
C GLU A 608 -25.48 -32.30 -17.03
N ALA A 609 -24.42 -32.86 -17.65
CA ALA A 609 -23.29 -32.06 -18.09
C ALA A 609 -23.68 -31.02 -19.14
N VAL A 610 -24.51 -31.41 -20.12
CA VAL A 610 -25.06 -30.49 -21.12
C VAL A 610 -25.91 -29.41 -20.46
N ASP A 611 -26.82 -29.77 -19.55
CA ASP A 611 -27.67 -28.80 -18.85
C ASP A 611 -26.85 -27.73 -18.10
N GLU A 612 -25.78 -28.14 -17.41
CA GLU A 612 -24.90 -27.22 -16.68
C GLU A 612 -24.08 -26.32 -17.63
N LEU A 613 -23.62 -26.85 -18.76
CA LEU A 613 -22.89 -26.07 -19.77
C LEU A 613 -23.79 -25.11 -20.55
N GLU A 614 -25.06 -25.47 -20.80
CA GLU A 614 -26.04 -24.54 -21.38
C GLU A 614 -26.32 -23.36 -20.44
N ARG A 615 -26.43 -23.61 -19.12
CA ARG A 615 -26.54 -22.54 -18.12
C ARG A 615 -25.27 -21.69 -18.04
N ALA A 616 -24.10 -22.31 -18.11
CA ALA A 616 -22.83 -21.61 -18.16
C ALA A 616 -22.74 -20.69 -19.40
N ALA A 617 -23.11 -21.21 -20.58
CA ALA A 617 -23.13 -20.46 -21.82
C ALA A 617 -24.16 -19.31 -21.77
N ALA A 618 -25.31 -19.48 -21.11
CA ALA A 618 -26.28 -18.40 -20.91
C ALA A 618 -25.72 -17.25 -20.04
N LEU A 619 -24.88 -17.55 -19.05
CA LEU A 619 -24.22 -16.56 -18.22
C LEU A 619 -23.06 -15.85 -18.96
N THR A 620 -22.36 -16.56 -19.83
CA THR A 620 -21.23 -16.05 -20.63
C THR A 620 -21.36 -16.45 -22.10
N PRO A 621 -22.21 -15.77 -22.89
CA PRO A 621 -22.56 -16.20 -24.25
C PRO A 621 -21.43 -16.20 -25.27
N ALA A 622 -20.34 -15.49 -24.99
CA ALA A 622 -19.17 -15.36 -25.87
C ALA A 622 -17.90 -16.02 -25.29
N ASP A 623 -18.03 -16.84 -24.23
CA ASP A 623 -16.86 -17.56 -23.69
C ASP A 623 -16.56 -18.80 -24.55
N ALA A 624 -15.58 -18.66 -25.46
CA ALA A 624 -15.16 -19.72 -26.37
C ALA A 624 -14.79 -21.04 -25.65
N THR A 625 -14.33 -20.99 -24.40
CA THR A 625 -13.98 -22.19 -23.63
C THR A 625 -15.23 -22.94 -23.18
N VAL A 626 -16.23 -22.21 -22.66
CA VAL A 626 -17.52 -22.80 -22.27
C VAL A 626 -18.27 -23.36 -23.48
N LEU A 627 -18.25 -22.66 -24.61
CA LEU A 627 -18.86 -23.11 -25.86
C LEU A 627 -18.18 -24.37 -26.41
N ASN A 628 -16.84 -24.44 -26.33
CA ASN A 628 -16.09 -25.65 -26.65
C ASN A 628 -16.51 -26.81 -25.74
N ASP A 629 -16.54 -26.62 -24.43
CA ASP A 629 -16.89 -27.68 -23.49
C ASP A 629 -18.33 -28.18 -23.70
N LEU A 630 -19.27 -27.27 -23.97
CA LEU A 630 -20.65 -27.59 -24.35
C LEU A 630 -20.70 -28.46 -25.61
N SER A 631 -19.92 -28.10 -26.63
CA SER A 631 -19.86 -28.87 -27.87
C SER A 631 -19.31 -30.29 -27.66
N VAL A 632 -18.28 -30.45 -26.80
CA VAL A 632 -17.72 -31.77 -26.47
C VAL A 632 -18.75 -32.59 -25.69
N ALA A 633 -19.44 -32.01 -24.71
CA ALA A 633 -20.49 -32.68 -23.96
C ALA A 633 -21.63 -33.17 -24.86
N LEU A 634 -22.09 -32.32 -25.80
CA LEU A 634 -23.10 -32.68 -26.79
C LEU A 634 -22.64 -33.78 -27.74
N TYR A 635 -21.38 -33.76 -28.17
CA TYR A 635 -20.82 -34.80 -29.02
C TYR A 635 -20.80 -36.15 -28.31
N LEU A 636 -20.31 -36.18 -27.07
CA LEU A 636 -20.32 -37.40 -26.24
C LEU A 636 -21.74 -37.90 -25.99
N ALA A 637 -22.72 -37.01 -25.84
CA ALA A 637 -24.13 -37.33 -25.70
C ALA A 637 -24.81 -37.80 -27.01
N GLY A 638 -24.08 -37.83 -28.14
CA GLY A 638 -24.60 -38.24 -29.45
C GLY A 638 -25.34 -37.14 -30.23
N ARG A 639 -25.43 -35.91 -29.70
CA ARG A 639 -26.10 -34.75 -30.32
C ARG A 639 -25.15 -34.02 -31.30
N ARG A 640 -24.74 -34.73 -32.36
CA ARG A 640 -23.67 -34.31 -33.28
C ARG A 640 -23.93 -32.96 -33.97
N ASP A 641 -25.14 -32.72 -34.46
CA ASP A 641 -25.46 -31.47 -35.15
C ASP A 641 -25.34 -30.25 -34.24
N GLU A 642 -25.74 -30.41 -32.97
CA GLU A 642 -25.69 -29.34 -31.98
C GLU A 642 -24.26 -29.07 -31.53
N ALA A 643 -23.47 -30.14 -31.34
CA ALA A 643 -22.06 -30.03 -31.06
C ALA A 643 -21.31 -29.25 -32.14
N ALA A 644 -21.56 -29.54 -33.43
CA ALA A 644 -20.94 -28.79 -34.52
C ALA A 644 -21.34 -27.30 -34.53
N ARG A 645 -22.60 -26.97 -34.21
CA ARG A 645 -23.05 -25.56 -34.10
C ARG A 645 -22.31 -24.82 -32.99
N TRP A 646 -22.24 -25.41 -31.80
CA TRP A 646 -21.60 -24.77 -30.65
C TRP A 646 -20.08 -24.69 -30.79
N MET A 647 -19.44 -25.69 -31.41
CA MET A 647 -18.01 -25.63 -31.72
C MET A 647 -17.70 -24.54 -32.75
N ARG A 648 -18.59 -24.29 -33.72
CA ARG A 648 -18.46 -23.16 -34.64
C ARG A 648 -18.62 -21.82 -33.91
N ALA A 649 -19.61 -21.71 -33.03
CA ALA A 649 -19.76 -20.51 -32.18
C ALA A 649 -18.54 -20.27 -31.28
N ALA A 650 -17.86 -21.33 -30.81
CA ALA A 650 -16.62 -21.22 -30.06
C ALA A 650 -15.46 -20.65 -30.90
N ALA A 651 -15.37 -21.01 -32.19
CA ALA A 651 -14.42 -20.43 -33.12
C ALA A 651 -14.77 -18.99 -33.49
N ASP A 652 -16.05 -18.69 -33.70
CA ASP A 652 -16.52 -17.33 -34.02
C ASP A 652 -16.36 -16.35 -32.83
N ALA A 653 -16.37 -16.86 -31.59
CA ALA A 653 -16.15 -16.06 -30.39
C ALA A 653 -14.69 -15.56 -30.25
N ASP A 654 -13.74 -16.26 -30.86
CA ASP A 654 -12.33 -15.87 -30.92
C ASP A 654 -11.78 -16.16 -32.33
N PRO A 655 -12.19 -15.34 -33.32
CA PRO A 655 -11.98 -15.65 -34.74
C PRO A 655 -10.50 -15.57 -35.15
N ASP A 656 -9.67 -14.90 -34.35
CA ASP A 656 -8.26 -14.69 -34.63
C ASP A 656 -7.36 -15.77 -34.03
N ASP A 657 -7.89 -16.70 -33.20
CA ASP A 657 -7.12 -17.81 -32.60
C ASP A 657 -7.10 -19.05 -33.53
N PRO A 658 -5.94 -19.41 -34.12
CA PRO A 658 -5.85 -20.58 -35.00
C PRO A 658 -6.18 -21.91 -34.31
N GLU A 659 -5.98 -22.02 -32.99
CA GLU A 659 -6.25 -23.25 -32.24
C GLU A 659 -7.76 -23.53 -32.14
N ARG A 660 -8.60 -22.50 -32.14
CA ARG A 660 -10.07 -22.65 -32.12
C ARG A 660 -10.60 -23.25 -33.41
N TRP A 661 -10.13 -22.75 -34.55
CA TRP A 661 -10.43 -23.30 -35.86
C TRP A 661 -9.91 -24.74 -36.03
N ARG A 662 -8.73 -25.05 -35.49
CA ARG A 662 -8.19 -26.41 -35.47
C ARG A 662 -9.06 -27.38 -34.68
N ARG A 663 -9.57 -26.97 -33.51
CA ARG A 663 -10.49 -27.80 -32.69
C ARG A 663 -11.81 -28.06 -33.39
N LEU A 664 -12.35 -27.06 -34.10
CA LEU A 664 -13.52 -27.23 -34.97
C LEU A 664 -13.27 -28.28 -36.06
N GLY A 665 -12.16 -28.17 -36.79
CA GLY A 665 -11.78 -29.16 -37.82
C GLY A 665 -11.63 -30.58 -37.26
N GLN A 666 -11.00 -30.73 -36.08
CA GLN A 666 -10.86 -32.02 -35.41
C GLN A 666 -12.21 -32.63 -35.04
N MET A 667 -13.12 -31.83 -34.47
CA MET A 667 -14.46 -32.28 -34.11
C MET A 667 -15.27 -32.72 -35.35
N LEU A 668 -15.27 -31.89 -36.40
CA LEU A 668 -15.97 -32.18 -37.65
C LEU A 668 -15.44 -33.45 -38.33
N THR A 669 -14.13 -33.67 -38.27
CA THR A 669 -13.51 -34.92 -38.76
C THR A 669 -14.03 -36.13 -38.00
N GLN A 670 -14.13 -36.06 -36.67
CA GLN A 670 -14.68 -37.15 -35.85
C GLN A 670 -16.16 -37.43 -36.14
N MET A 671 -16.91 -36.41 -36.58
CA MET A 671 -18.32 -36.54 -36.98
C MET A 671 -18.51 -37.07 -38.41
N GLY A 672 -17.45 -37.09 -39.24
CA GLY A 672 -17.48 -37.53 -40.64
C GLY A 672 -17.79 -36.41 -41.64
N TRP A 673 -17.68 -35.14 -41.24
CA TRP A 673 -18.03 -33.96 -42.04
C TRP A 673 -16.78 -33.39 -42.71
N SER A 674 -16.29 -34.11 -43.72
CA SER A 674 -14.95 -33.89 -44.29
C SER A 674 -14.78 -32.55 -45.00
N GLU A 675 -15.82 -32.00 -45.63
CA GLU A 675 -15.74 -30.72 -46.33
C GLU A 675 -15.67 -29.54 -45.36
N GLU A 676 -16.53 -29.49 -44.34
CA GLU A 676 -16.46 -28.43 -43.33
C GLU A 676 -15.20 -28.53 -42.48
N ALA A 677 -14.71 -29.74 -42.21
CA ALA A 677 -13.44 -29.94 -41.51
C ALA A 677 -12.26 -29.34 -42.30
N ALA A 678 -12.20 -29.58 -43.61
CA ALA A 678 -11.17 -29.02 -44.49
C ALA A 678 -11.19 -27.49 -44.51
N ALA A 679 -12.38 -26.88 -44.54
CA ALA A 679 -12.54 -25.43 -44.47
C ALA A 679 -12.01 -24.85 -43.13
N ALA A 680 -12.34 -25.50 -42.00
CA ALA A 680 -11.87 -25.07 -40.68
C ALA A 680 -10.35 -25.17 -40.54
N PHE A 681 -9.73 -26.24 -41.07
CA PHE A 681 -8.27 -26.35 -41.08
C PHE A 681 -7.60 -25.31 -41.98
N ALA A 682 -8.17 -25.01 -43.15
CA ALA A 682 -7.64 -23.98 -44.04
C ALA A 682 -7.63 -22.59 -43.38
N GLU A 683 -8.65 -22.26 -42.58
CA GLU A 683 -8.70 -21.01 -41.84
C GLU A 683 -7.66 -20.96 -40.72
N ALA A 684 -7.49 -22.06 -39.97
CA ALA A 684 -6.42 -22.19 -38.97
C ALA A 684 -5.02 -21.99 -39.59
N ASP A 685 -4.79 -22.53 -40.79
CA ASP A 685 -3.52 -22.40 -41.51
C ASP A 685 -3.32 -20.97 -42.04
N ARG A 686 -4.39 -20.31 -42.52
CA ARG A 686 -4.37 -18.90 -42.94
C ARG A 686 -3.94 -17.99 -41.80
N LEU A 687 -4.52 -18.14 -40.62
CA LEU A 687 -4.21 -17.32 -39.45
C LEU A 687 -2.77 -17.54 -38.97
N ASN A 688 -2.31 -18.81 -38.89
CA ASN A 688 -0.91 -19.12 -38.53
C ASN A 688 0.12 -18.55 -39.52
N ALA A 689 -0.22 -18.45 -40.80
CA ALA A 689 0.65 -17.86 -41.81
C ALA A 689 0.79 -16.33 -41.70
N THR A 690 -0.10 -15.68 -40.96
CA THR A 690 -0.12 -14.22 -40.79
C THR A 690 0.62 -13.76 -39.53
N GLU A 691 0.84 -14.67 -38.56
CA GLU A 691 1.60 -14.41 -37.32
C GLU A 691 3.11 -14.70 -37.41
N ARG A 692 3.56 -15.39 -38.47
CA ARG A 692 4.99 -15.60 -38.80
C ARG A 692 5.52 -14.46 -39.65
#